data_AF-A0A0S9PP82-F1
#
_entry.id   AF-A0A0S9PP82-F1
#
_cell.length_a   1.000
_cell.length_b   1.000
_cell.length_c   1.000
_cell.angle_alpha   90.00
_cell.angle_beta   90.00
_cell.angle_gamma   90.00
#
_symmetry.space_group_name_H-M   'P 1'
#
loop_
_entity.id
_entity.type
_entity.pdbx_description
1 polymer ?
#
loop_
_entity_poly.entity_id
_entity_poly.type
_entity_poly.pdbx_seq_one_letter_code
_entity_poly.pdbx_strand_id
1 'polypeptide(L)'
;MANYVLEGPKFGSPTLGTTGGTVTWAVDATVPAAFVETLTRAFADWSAYANIRFTQVASVASATIDVGFAAIDGLSNVLGDANYSFRGPQMLSAAIRFDSGEGWHASGSGVVSQSNVSFFVVAVHEIGHAIGLGHSDATPSIMNTYVNRTVADLQASDIDGIRALYGPAGRVFDGTASMTVARDEPVTLAVSPGTFVAATEAGGAVTLTFAEGRTLTVGGTSLVPAGLAELAFADGDVRVGGDGVAVSSGKANALILGGAGGGSISNVVDPALAPGTHILFGGFGLADPNDGADTITFGGKGSWGVFGNAGADSLQQGSAAFDAQSYVSVFGGRDDDTLRVADTRNLDAKMAIYGGEGTDTIRVFNTGANAATAIFGGQGAADPTDAADTIAFAGGGRVTIFGNGGDDSITVGTGADLDTTTVAAVYGGAGTDTLVYDAGQTRTVASLFGGEGGDGIRVHNTGTTVIYGDTAAADPAGGNDTIAFTGSGIVTIYATGGDDTVAVSVERADAANAFAIHGGSGNDSLSLAAAAPGSLAQGSFTLATGAGADTVTLRTDVTAGAGAIVTIADFTLGEDRLVLIGAGAAGPLHVSLTLPGSLQDALDRAAAAASANGASANGFGVVVYAGDAYLVHNVAADTRFTVSVDQVIRLIGVTDLPGLAGATSIAA
;
A
#
# COMPACT_ATOMS: atom_id res chain seq x y z
N MET A 1 -23.45 50.06 11.56
CA MET A 1 -22.02 50.46 11.55
C MET A 1 -21.31 49.52 12.49
N ALA A 2 -20.08 49.12 12.18
CA ALA A 2 -19.28 48.34 13.12
C ALA A 2 -19.07 49.15 14.40
N ASN A 3 -19.17 48.52 15.57
CA ASN A 3 -19.05 49.16 16.87
C ASN A 3 -17.58 49.24 17.36
N TYR A 4 -16.61 49.15 16.44
CA TYR A 4 -15.17 49.19 16.71
C TYR A 4 -14.47 50.06 15.68
N VAL A 5 -13.25 50.52 16.00
CA VAL A 5 -12.39 51.32 15.13
C VAL A 5 -11.02 50.65 15.03
N LEU A 6 -10.38 50.73 13.87
CA LEU A 6 -9.04 50.18 13.61
C LEU A 6 -8.06 51.33 13.34
N GLU A 7 -6.85 51.26 13.88
CA GLU A 7 -5.79 52.26 13.68
C GLU A 7 -5.24 52.23 12.24
N GLY A 8 -5.38 51.10 11.55
CA GLY A 8 -4.85 50.87 10.20
C GLY A 8 -3.71 49.84 10.15
N PRO A 9 -2.59 50.01 10.88
CA PRO A 9 -1.52 49.02 10.90
C PRO A 9 -1.80 47.87 11.87
N LYS A 10 -1.27 46.67 11.56
CA LYS A 10 -1.28 45.51 12.47
C LYS A 10 0.00 44.70 12.40
N PHE A 11 0.27 43.92 13.44
CA PHE A 11 1.38 42.94 13.43
C PHE A 11 1.14 41.78 12.46
N GLY A 12 2.22 41.17 11.98
CA GLY A 12 2.17 40.01 11.08
C GLY A 12 1.84 40.40 9.63
N SER A 13 0.98 39.60 8.99
CA SER A 13 0.50 39.86 7.62
C SER A 13 -0.37 41.13 7.59
N PRO A 14 -0.21 42.00 6.58
CA PRO A 14 -1.01 43.22 6.46
C PRO A 14 -2.48 42.95 6.05
N THR A 15 -2.84 41.70 5.76
CA THR A 15 -4.23 41.32 5.43
C THR A 15 -5.06 41.21 6.72
N LEU A 16 -6.20 41.89 6.75
CA LEU A 16 -7.16 41.80 7.86
C LEU A 16 -7.68 40.36 8.01
N GLY A 17 -8.02 39.96 9.22
CA GLY A 17 -8.48 38.61 9.56
C GLY A 17 -7.40 37.51 9.55
N THR A 18 -6.13 37.86 9.29
CA THR A 18 -5.01 36.89 9.29
C THR A 18 -4.16 37.00 10.55
N THR A 19 -3.47 35.92 10.93
CA THR A 19 -2.68 35.86 12.17
C THR A 19 -1.71 37.03 12.36
N GLY A 20 -1.58 37.48 13.61
CA GLY A 20 -0.55 38.42 14.04
C GLY A 20 0.81 37.76 14.29
N GLY A 21 0.87 36.42 14.27
CA GLY A 21 2.04 35.66 14.66
C GLY A 21 2.36 35.79 16.15
N THR A 22 3.62 35.58 16.49
CA THR A 22 4.14 35.79 17.85
C THR A 22 4.77 37.18 17.96
N VAL A 23 4.22 38.01 18.83
CA VAL A 23 4.73 39.34 19.19
C VAL A 23 5.46 39.24 20.52
N THR A 24 6.71 39.73 20.57
CA THR A 24 7.47 39.75 21.82
C THR A 24 7.20 41.04 22.60
N TRP A 25 7.10 40.94 23.91
CA TRP A 25 6.93 42.11 24.78
C TRP A 25 7.89 42.07 25.96
N ALA A 26 8.25 43.24 26.48
CA ALA A 26 9.05 43.34 27.70
C ALA A 26 8.70 44.61 28.48
N VAL A 27 8.96 44.56 29.78
CA VAL A 27 8.84 45.73 30.65
C VAL A 27 10.19 46.42 30.78
N ASP A 28 10.20 47.75 30.85
CA ASP A 28 11.40 48.50 31.18
C ASP A 28 11.63 48.57 32.70
N ALA A 29 12.71 49.25 33.13
CA ALA A 29 13.09 49.35 34.53
C ALA A 29 12.12 50.17 35.41
N THR A 30 11.15 50.86 34.81
CA THR A 30 10.18 51.68 35.54
C THR A 30 8.97 50.89 36.02
N VAL A 31 8.72 49.70 35.45
CA VAL A 31 7.60 48.83 35.83
C VAL A 31 7.95 48.02 37.09
N PRO A 32 7.18 48.12 38.18
CA PRO A 32 7.38 47.27 39.35
C PRO A 32 7.18 45.79 39.01
N ALA A 33 8.07 44.91 39.50
CA ALA A 33 7.95 43.47 39.30
C ALA A 33 6.58 42.89 39.67
N ALA A 34 5.92 43.44 40.69
CA ALA A 34 4.58 43.02 41.12
C ALA A 34 3.47 43.26 40.08
N PHE A 35 3.70 44.13 39.09
CA PHE A 35 2.69 44.49 38.09
C PHE A 35 2.77 43.60 36.83
N VAL A 36 3.88 42.86 36.67
CA VAL A 36 4.16 42.03 35.50
C VAL A 36 3.13 40.92 35.32
N GLU A 37 2.64 40.32 36.42
CA GLU A 37 1.56 39.32 36.38
C GLU A 37 0.28 39.91 35.75
N THR A 38 -0.06 41.16 36.09
CA THR A 38 -1.25 41.85 35.56
C THR A 38 -1.11 42.12 34.06
N LEU A 39 0.08 42.55 33.63
CA LEU A 39 0.39 42.74 32.21
C LEU A 39 0.35 41.41 31.44
N THR A 40 0.89 40.34 32.02
CA THR A 40 0.87 39.00 31.44
C THR A 40 -0.57 38.54 31.21
N ARG A 41 -1.46 38.75 32.19
CA ARG A 41 -2.90 38.49 32.02
C ARG A 41 -3.51 39.38 30.93
N ALA A 42 -3.18 40.67 30.89
CA ALA A 42 -3.76 41.60 29.92
C ALA A 42 -3.39 41.24 28.46
N PHE A 43 -2.16 40.80 28.22
CA PHE A 43 -1.76 40.23 26.93
C PHE A 43 -2.50 38.91 26.63
N ALA A 44 -2.66 38.04 27.65
CA ALA A 44 -3.34 36.77 27.49
C ALA A 44 -4.82 36.95 27.08
N ASP A 45 -5.52 37.96 27.63
CA ASP A 45 -6.91 38.26 27.29
C ASP A 45 -7.11 38.51 25.79
N TRP A 46 -6.24 39.28 25.14
CA TRP A 46 -6.32 39.49 23.69
C TRP A 46 -6.06 38.21 22.90
N SER A 47 -5.04 37.43 23.30
CA SER A 47 -4.70 36.16 22.62
C SER A 47 -5.74 35.06 22.80
N ALA A 48 -6.62 35.18 23.81
CA ALA A 48 -7.72 34.25 24.02
C ALA A 48 -8.83 34.37 22.96
N TYR A 49 -8.97 35.54 22.33
CA TYR A 49 -10.03 35.81 21.35
C TYR A 49 -9.54 35.98 19.92
N ALA A 50 -8.24 36.18 19.72
CA ALA A 50 -7.64 36.49 18.42
C ALA A 50 -6.40 35.64 18.10
N ASN A 51 -6.12 35.44 16.81
CA ASN A 51 -4.95 34.69 16.35
C ASN A 51 -3.66 35.55 16.43
N ILE A 52 -3.29 35.96 17.64
CA ILE A 52 -2.06 36.67 17.97
C ILE A 52 -1.52 36.11 19.28
N ARG A 53 -0.20 35.87 19.35
CA ARG A 53 0.46 35.30 20.53
C ARG A 53 1.44 36.29 21.12
N PHE A 54 1.52 36.35 22.43
CA PHE A 54 2.44 37.23 23.14
C PHE A 54 3.47 36.41 23.94
N THR A 55 4.75 36.71 23.73
CA THR A 55 5.84 36.08 24.48
C THR A 55 6.62 37.14 25.22
N GLN A 56 6.68 37.05 26.55
CA GLN A 56 7.52 37.95 27.32
C GLN A 56 8.99 37.62 27.11
N VAL A 57 9.82 38.62 26.83
CA VAL A 57 11.27 38.49 26.70
C VAL A 57 12.00 39.29 27.78
N ALA A 58 13.27 38.97 28.00
CA ALA A 58 14.03 39.47 29.14
C ALA A 58 14.37 40.98 29.07
N SER A 59 14.39 41.59 27.88
CA SER A 59 14.69 43.02 27.75
C SER A 59 13.94 43.69 26.60
N VAL A 60 13.66 44.98 26.77
CA VAL A 60 13.01 45.84 25.75
C VAL A 60 13.81 45.92 24.44
N ALA A 61 15.13 45.76 24.47
CA ALA A 61 15.97 45.74 23.28
C ALA A 61 15.68 44.55 22.34
N SER A 62 15.04 43.51 22.86
CA SER A 62 14.64 42.30 22.12
C SER A 62 13.12 42.15 21.96
N ALA A 63 12.35 43.13 22.43
CA ALA A 63 10.90 43.13 22.38
C ALA A 63 10.37 43.93 21.18
N THR A 64 9.20 43.53 20.67
CA THR A 64 8.43 44.29 19.69
C THR A 64 7.53 45.33 20.36
N ILE A 65 7.01 45.00 21.54
CA ILE A 65 6.24 45.91 22.40
C ILE A 65 7.05 46.20 23.66
N ASP A 66 7.41 47.47 23.88
CA ASP A 66 7.94 47.93 25.16
C ASP A 66 6.82 48.45 26.05
N VAL A 67 6.96 48.22 27.36
CA VAL A 67 5.97 48.62 28.37
C VAL A 67 6.68 49.32 29.52
N GLY A 68 6.24 50.54 29.84
CA GLY A 68 6.87 51.39 30.86
C GLY A 68 5.90 52.34 31.54
N PHE A 69 6.43 53.11 32.49
CA PHE A 69 5.79 54.25 33.12
C PHE A 69 6.49 55.53 32.71
N ALA A 70 5.71 56.57 32.40
CA ALA A 70 6.22 57.90 32.09
C ALA A 70 5.37 58.97 32.78
N ALA A 71 5.89 60.17 32.95
CA ALA A 71 5.07 61.31 33.33
C ALA A 71 4.31 61.79 32.08
N ILE A 72 2.97 61.76 32.12
CA ILE A 72 2.13 62.20 31.01
C ILE A 72 1.48 63.55 31.32
N ASP A 73 0.49 63.58 32.22
CA ASP A 73 -0.18 64.83 32.62
C ASP A 73 -0.51 64.94 34.12
N GLY A 74 -0.26 63.89 34.90
CA GLY A 74 -0.33 63.92 36.36
C GLY A 74 -1.45 63.06 36.91
N LEU A 75 -2.30 63.63 37.76
CA LEU A 75 -3.46 62.91 38.32
C LEU A 75 -4.68 63.16 37.42
N SER A 76 -5.35 62.07 37.04
CA SER A 76 -6.55 62.03 36.19
C SER A 76 -6.28 62.42 34.73
N ASN A 77 -7.34 62.41 33.91
CA ASN A 77 -7.32 62.70 32.47
C ASN A 77 -6.66 61.59 31.62
N VAL A 78 -5.33 61.56 31.47
CA VAL A 78 -4.65 60.52 30.67
C VAL A 78 -4.06 59.44 31.56
N LEU A 79 -4.62 58.23 31.51
CA LEU A 79 -4.17 57.11 32.35
C LEU A 79 -2.99 56.35 31.75
N GLY A 80 -2.85 56.40 30.43
CA GLY A 80 -1.80 55.78 29.64
C GLY A 80 -1.89 56.21 28.17
N ASP A 81 -0.87 55.86 27.40
CA ASP A 81 -0.89 55.92 25.94
C ASP A 81 -0.11 54.77 25.31
N ALA A 82 -0.42 54.49 24.05
CA ALA A 82 0.36 53.63 23.19
C ALA A 82 0.81 54.38 21.94
N ASN A 83 2.10 54.29 21.62
CA ASN A 83 2.68 54.81 20.38
C ASN A 83 3.21 53.64 19.55
N TYR A 84 3.12 53.71 18.23
CA TYR A 84 3.57 52.61 17.38
C TYR A 84 4.30 53.12 16.13
N SER A 85 5.22 52.28 15.64
CA SER A 85 5.90 52.49 14.37
C SER A 85 5.38 51.50 13.34
N PHE A 86 5.21 51.96 12.10
CA PHE A 86 4.63 51.15 11.03
C PHE A 86 5.24 51.49 9.67
N ARG A 87 5.12 50.54 8.74
CA ARG A 87 5.46 50.72 7.33
C ARG A 87 4.27 50.26 6.49
N GLY A 88 3.55 51.22 5.92
CA GLY A 88 2.29 50.94 5.25
C GLY A 88 1.30 50.28 6.24
N PRO A 89 0.60 49.19 5.86
CA PRO A 89 -0.33 48.49 6.75
C PRO A 89 0.35 47.59 7.80
N GLN A 90 1.69 47.49 7.83
CA GLN A 90 2.41 46.61 8.74
C GLN A 90 2.94 47.38 9.97
N MET A 91 2.55 46.93 11.16
CA MET A 91 3.09 47.40 12.44
C MET A 91 4.45 46.76 12.70
N LEU A 92 5.43 47.58 13.09
CA LEU A 92 6.82 47.18 13.30
C LEU A 92 7.16 47.09 14.79
N SER A 93 6.67 48.03 15.59
CA SER A 93 6.86 48.06 17.04
C SER A 93 5.80 48.93 17.70
N ALA A 94 5.59 48.73 19.00
CA ALA A 94 4.76 49.61 19.82
C ALA A 94 5.42 49.88 21.19
N ALA A 95 5.02 50.99 21.81
CA ALA A 95 5.48 51.44 23.10
C ALA A 95 4.27 51.86 23.94
N ILE A 96 4.05 51.15 25.05
CA ILE A 96 2.96 51.40 25.99
C ILE A 96 3.51 52.14 27.20
N ARG A 97 2.92 53.29 27.53
CA ARG A 97 3.31 54.10 28.68
C ARG A 97 2.12 54.34 29.57
N PHE A 98 2.21 53.92 30.83
CA PHE A 98 1.22 54.26 31.85
C PHE A 98 1.63 55.56 32.56
N ASP A 99 0.68 56.43 32.91
CA ASP A 99 1.04 57.66 33.63
C ASP A 99 1.49 57.33 35.06
N SER A 100 2.75 57.63 35.34
CA SER A 100 3.35 57.55 36.68
C SER A 100 2.68 58.50 37.70
N GLY A 101 1.99 59.54 37.24
CA GLY A 101 1.24 60.50 38.05
C GLY A 101 -0.01 59.95 38.73
N GLU A 102 -0.55 58.82 38.27
CA GLU A 102 -1.79 58.20 38.76
C GLU A 102 -1.66 57.51 40.13
N GLY A 103 -0.44 57.34 40.65
CA GLY A 103 -0.22 56.71 41.95
C GLY A 103 -0.61 55.22 41.98
N TRP A 104 -0.28 54.48 40.91
CA TRP A 104 -0.52 53.04 40.81
C TRP A 104 0.09 52.26 41.97
N HIS A 105 -0.72 51.47 42.67
CA HIS A 105 -0.28 50.68 43.82
C HIS A 105 -1.04 49.34 43.89
N ALA A 106 -0.41 48.36 44.53
CA ALA A 106 -1.06 47.09 44.79
C ALA A 106 -2.23 47.27 45.78
N SER A 107 -3.39 46.72 45.44
CA SER A 107 -4.60 46.73 46.27
C SER A 107 -5.28 45.36 46.18
N GLY A 108 -5.23 44.59 47.27
CA GLY A 108 -5.69 43.21 47.27
C GLY A 108 -4.91 42.34 46.29
N SER A 109 -5.62 41.63 45.40
CA SER A 109 -5.04 40.79 44.34
C SER A 109 -4.81 41.53 43.01
N GLY A 110 -4.99 42.86 42.97
CA GLY A 110 -4.86 43.67 41.77
C GLY A 110 -4.01 44.93 41.97
N VAL A 111 -3.96 45.75 40.93
CA VAL A 111 -3.25 47.04 40.92
C VAL A 111 -4.26 48.12 40.55
N VAL A 112 -4.27 49.22 41.31
CA VAL A 112 -5.20 50.34 41.11
C VAL A 112 -4.49 51.69 41.19
N SER A 113 -5.03 52.71 40.53
CA SER A 113 -4.58 54.10 40.70
C SER A 113 -5.07 54.69 42.03
N GLN A 114 -4.56 55.86 42.40
CA GLN A 114 -5.04 56.62 43.55
C GLN A 114 -6.54 56.95 43.46
N SER A 115 -7.07 57.05 42.23
CA SER A 115 -8.50 57.28 41.95
C SER A 115 -9.34 55.99 41.89
N ASN A 116 -8.76 54.86 42.32
CA ASN A 116 -9.33 53.52 42.30
C ASN A 116 -9.73 53.04 40.89
N VAL A 117 -8.94 53.40 39.87
CA VAL A 117 -9.08 52.84 38.51
C VAL A 117 -8.24 51.57 38.41
N SER A 118 -8.78 50.53 37.76
CA SER A 118 -8.09 49.25 37.57
C SER A 118 -6.95 49.37 36.57
N PHE A 119 -5.73 49.03 36.98
CA PHE A 119 -4.55 48.98 36.10
C PHE A 119 -4.73 47.94 35.00
N PHE A 120 -5.39 46.82 35.31
CA PHE A 120 -5.69 45.78 34.34
C PHE A 120 -6.52 46.31 33.17
N VAL A 121 -7.58 47.07 33.45
CA VAL A 121 -8.47 47.62 32.41
C VAL A 121 -7.72 48.61 31.51
N VAL A 122 -6.90 49.47 32.11
CA VAL A 122 -6.04 50.40 31.34
C VAL A 122 -5.00 49.64 30.53
N ALA A 123 -4.37 48.61 31.10
CA ALA A 123 -3.41 47.77 30.38
C ALA A 123 -4.05 47.07 29.18
N VAL A 124 -5.23 46.46 29.32
CA VAL A 124 -5.92 45.82 28.19
C VAL A 124 -6.26 46.87 27.11
N HIS A 125 -6.68 48.08 27.50
CA HIS A 125 -6.96 49.20 26.58
C HIS A 125 -5.71 49.62 25.78
N GLU A 126 -4.61 49.93 26.47
CA GLU A 126 -3.38 50.38 25.79
C GLU A 126 -2.76 49.27 24.93
N ILE A 127 -2.86 48.00 25.36
CA ILE A 127 -2.45 46.87 24.53
C ILE A 127 -3.32 46.82 23.26
N GLY A 128 -4.61 47.13 23.35
CA GLY A 128 -5.52 47.24 22.20
C GLY A 128 -5.02 48.22 21.14
N HIS A 129 -4.59 49.42 21.56
CA HIS A 129 -3.93 50.38 20.66
C HIS A 129 -2.60 49.85 20.11
N ALA A 130 -1.78 49.27 20.99
CA ALA A 130 -0.49 48.71 20.61
C ALA A 130 -0.59 47.56 19.60
N ILE A 131 -1.77 46.95 19.44
CA ILE A 131 -2.05 45.91 18.43
C ILE A 131 -3.03 46.36 17.34
N GLY A 132 -3.32 47.67 17.25
CA GLY A 132 -3.97 48.28 16.08
C GLY A 132 -5.47 48.55 16.20
N LEU A 133 -6.06 48.48 17.39
CA LEU A 133 -7.43 48.94 17.65
C LEU A 133 -7.45 50.43 17.99
N GLY A 134 -8.39 51.16 17.41
CA GLY A 134 -8.64 52.56 17.77
C GLY A 134 -9.75 52.70 18.81
N HIS A 135 -9.94 53.92 19.30
CA HIS A 135 -11.02 54.24 20.23
C HIS A 135 -12.40 53.94 19.62
N SER A 136 -13.27 53.31 20.41
CA SER A 136 -14.66 53.02 20.05
C SER A 136 -15.66 53.91 20.79
N ASP A 137 -16.78 54.24 20.13
CA ASP A 137 -17.92 54.88 20.78
C ASP A 137 -18.87 53.86 21.44
N ALA A 138 -18.52 52.56 21.41
CA ALA A 138 -19.34 51.51 21.97
C ALA A 138 -19.38 51.58 23.49
N THR A 139 -20.54 51.29 24.08
CA THR A 139 -20.75 51.28 25.53
C THR A 139 -21.57 50.05 25.92
N PRO A 140 -21.04 49.13 26.74
CA PRO A 140 -19.67 49.09 27.28
C PRO A 140 -18.62 48.62 26.25
N SER A 141 -17.38 49.11 26.35
CA SER A 141 -16.20 48.65 25.58
C SER A 141 -14.94 48.92 26.40
N ILE A 142 -13.94 48.05 26.35
CA ILE A 142 -12.60 48.37 26.87
C ILE A 142 -11.97 49.47 26.03
N MET A 143 -12.11 49.42 24.70
CA MET A 143 -11.55 50.44 23.78
C MET A 143 -12.30 51.78 23.78
N ASN A 144 -13.20 52.04 24.73
CA ASN A 144 -13.83 53.35 24.84
C ASN A 144 -12.82 54.40 25.32
N THR A 145 -12.85 55.60 24.73
CA THR A 145 -11.97 56.73 25.12
C THR A 145 -12.05 57.08 26.61
N TYR A 146 -13.21 56.83 27.24
CA TYR A 146 -13.41 57.08 28.67
C TYR A 146 -13.53 55.76 29.43
N VAL A 147 -12.67 55.57 30.44
CA VAL A 147 -12.66 54.35 31.25
C VAL A 147 -14.04 54.11 31.89
N ASN A 148 -14.64 52.96 31.61
CA ASN A 148 -15.85 52.53 32.28
C ASN A 148 -15.50 51.56 33.42
N ARG A 149 -15.67 52.02 34.67
CA ARG A 149 -15.32 51.26 35.88
C ARG A 149 -16.17 50.00 36.11
N THR A 150 -17.25 49.81 35.37
CA THR A 150 -18.07 48.58 35.42
C THR A 150 -17.59 47.51 34.46
N VAL A 151 -16.65 47.83 33.55
CA VAL A 151 -16.05 46.88 32.62
C VAL A 151 -14.84 46.23 33.27
N ALA A 152 -14.80 44.90 33.26
CA ALA A 152 -13.71 44.13 33.86
C ALA A 152 -12.95 43.27 32.83
N ASP A 153 -13.57 42.96 31.69
CA ASP A 153 -13.04 42.08 30.64
C ASP A 153 -13.42 42.63 29.25
N LEU A 154 -12.85 42.05 28.18
CA LEU A 154 -13.16 42.41 26.80
C LEU A 154 -14.67 42.29 26.50
N GLN A 155 -15.22 43.29 25.81
CA GLN A 155 -16.63 43.33 25.40
C GLN A 155 -16.78 42.92 23.93
N ALA A 156 -18.02 42.73 23.49
CA ALA A 156 -18.32 42.27 22.13
C ALA A 156 -17.67 43.15 21.04
N SER A 157 -17.70 44.48 21.18
CA SER A 157 -17.04 45.41 20.25
C SER A 157 -15.52 45.23 20.21
N ASP A 158 -14.89 44.99 21.36
CA ASP A 158 -13.45 44.77 21.45
C ASP A 158 -13.06 43.45 20.77
N ILE A 159 -13.84 42.39 21.01
CA ILE A 159 -13.68 41.05 20.40
C ILE A 159 -13.89 41.12 18.88
N ASP A 160 -14.94 41.81 18.41
CA ASP A 160 -15.21 41.99 16.99
C ASP A 160 -14.08 42.76 16.30
N GLY A 161 -13.58 43.82 16.93
CA GLY A 161 -12.47 44.61 16.40
C GLY A 161 -11.18 43.81 16.29
N ILE A 162 -10.80 43.07 17.35
CA ILE A 162 -9.54 42.30 17.34
C ILE A 162 -9.61 41.12 16.36
N ARG A 163 -10.78 40.48 16.22
CA ARG A 163 -10.99 39.43 15.22
C ARG A 163 -11.01 39.99 13.80
N ALA A 164 -11.48 41.21 13.59
CA ALA A 164 -11.35 41.87 12.29
C ALA A 164 -9.87 42.10 11.90
N LEU A 165 -8.98 42.35 12.86
CA LEU A 165 -7.54 42.46 12.60
C LEU A 165 -6.88 41.11 12.38
N TYR A 166 -7.11 40.16 13.30
CA TYR A 166 -6.26 38.98 13.45
C TYR A 166 -6.96 37.64 13.20
N GLY A 167 -8.28 37.63 13.01
CA GLY A 167 -9.09 36.41 13.02
C GLY A 167 -9.27 35.84 14.43
N PRO A 168 -10.16 34.86 14.63
CA PRO A 168 -10.40 34.22 15.93
C PRO A 168 -9.19 33.39 16.40
N ALA A 169 -9.10 33.17 17.70
CA ALA A 169 -8.03 32.37 18.30
C ALA A 169 -7.99 30.93 17.74
N GLY A 170 -6.79 30.45 17.42
CA GLY A 170 -6.61 29.10 16.90
C GLY A 170 -6.83 28.01 17.95
N ARG A 171 -7.45 26.91 17.54
CA ARG A 171 -7.72 25.71 18.35
C ARG A 171 -6.78 24.58 17.95
N VAL A 172 -6.58 23.62 18.85
CA VAL A 172 -5.86 22.38 18.56
C VAL A 172 -6.79 21.20 18.83
N PHE A 173 -6.94 20.32 17.84
CA PHE A 173 -7.62 19.04 18.00
C PHE A 173 -6.59 17.92 18.09
N ASP A 174 -6.46 17.31 19.26
CA ASP A 174 -5.49 16.23 19.55
C ASP A 174 -6.12 14.83 19.62
N GLY A 175 -7.43 14.72 19.36
CA GLY A 175 -8.18 13.47 19.40
C GLY A 175 -8.48 12.94 20.80
N THR A 176 -8.06 13.62 21.88
CA THR A 176 -8.32 13.14 23.25
C THR A 176 -9.77 13.35 23.71
N ALA A 177 -10.45 14.34 23.10
CA ALA A 177 -11.86 14.67 23.31
C ALA A 177 -12.48 15.20 22.03
N SER A 178 -13.79 15.01 21.87
CA SER A 178 -14.53 15.62 20.77
C SER A 178 -14.58 17.14 20.94
N MET A 179 -14.53 17.87 19.82
CA MET A 179 -14.52 19.33 19.78
C MET A 179 -15.54 19.87 18.79
N THR A 180 -16.13 21.02 19.09
CA THR A 180 -16.97 21.78 18.16
C THR A 180 -16.41 23.17 17.98
N VAL A 181 -16.31 23.63 16.74
CA VAL A 181 -15.78 24.94 16.35
C VAL A 181 -16.69 25.59 15.31
N ALA A 182 -16.59 26.91 15.16
CA ALA A 182 -17.20 27.61 14.04
C ALA A 182 -16.28 27.56 12.81
N ARG A 183 -16.86 27.71 11.61
CA ARG A 183 -16.15 27.66 10.32
C ARG A 183 -14.95 28.61 10.24
N ASP A 184 -15.00 29.76 10.91
CA ASP A 184 -13.97 30.79 10.88
C ASP A 184 -12.88 30.58 11.94
N GLU A 185 -13.01 29.60 12.84
CA GLU A 185 -11.97 29.27 13.83
C GLU A 185 -10.87 28.40 13.19
N PRO A 186 -9.60 28.86 13.13
CA PRO A 186 -8.51 28.04 12.62
C PRO A 186 -8.24 26.87 13.57
N VAL A 187 -8.19 25.66 13.02
CA VAL A 187 -7.94 24.43 13.79
C VAL A 187 -6.70 23.72 13.27
N THR A 188 -5.72 23.56 14.16
CA THR A 188 -4.59 22.64 13.93
C THR A 188 -4.97 21.24 14.38
N LEU A 189 -4.95 20.29 13.45
CA LEU A 189 -5.11 18.86 13.72
C LEU A 189 -3.78 18.30 14.20
N ALA A 190 -3.68 18.01 15.49
CA ALA A 190 -2.57 17.33 16.14
C ALA A 190 -2.81 15.80 16.25
N VAL A 191 -3.49 15.26 15.24
CA VAL A 191 -3.76 13.82 15.06
C VAL A 191 -3.14 13.35 13.75
N SER A 192 -2.85 12.06 13.61
CA SER A 192 -2.41 11.52 12.32
C SER A 192 -3.58 11.49 11.33
N PRO A 193 -3.39 11.88 10.06
CA PRO A 193 -4.39 11.68 9.01
C PRO A 193 -4.91 10.25 8.96
N GLY A 194 -4.06 9.25 9.20
CA GLY A 194 -4.43 7.83 9.20
C GLY A 194 -5.41 7.41 10.30
N THR A 195 -5.78 8.30 11.21
CA THR A 195 -6.85 8.06 12.19
C THR A 195 -8.22 8.48 11.68
N PHE A 196 -8.32 9.16 10.54
CA PHE A 196 -9.59 9.59 9.96
C PHE A 196 -10.43 8.39 9.50
N VAL A 197 -11.74 8.49 9.68
CA VAL A 197 -12.72 7.43 9.36
C VAL A 197 -13.71 7.92 8.31
N ALA A 198 -14.37 9.05 8.56
CA ALA A 198 -15.40 9.59 7.67
C ALA A 198 -15.72 11.05 7.99
N ALA A 199 -16.24 11.76 6.99
CA ALA A 199 -16.86 13.05 7.11
C ALA A 199 -18.36 12.94 6.82
N THR A 200 -19.16 13.66 7.60
CA THR A 200 -20.61 13.73 7.39
C THR A 200 -21.08 15.17 7.45
N GLU A 201 -22.08 15.52 6.67
CA GLU A 201 -22.71 16.84 6.69
C GLU A 201 -24.15 16.71 7.18
N ALA A 202 -24.50 17.47 8.23
CA ALA A 202 -25.86 17.53 8.75
C ALA A 202 -26.13 18.88 9.44
N GLY A 203 -27.31 19.47 9.17
CA GLY A 203 -27.75 20.67 9.88
C GLY A 203 -26.86 21.91 9.70
N GLY A 204 -26.16 22.03 8.56
CA GLY A 204 -25.22 23.11 8.29
C GLY A 204 -23.90 23.00 9.06
N ALA A 205 -23.53 21.78 9.46
CA ALA A 205 -22.26 21.47 10.09
C ALA A 205 -21.63 20.23 9.44
N VAL A 206 -20.31 20.20 9.41
CA VAL A 206 -19.52 19.04 8.98
C VAL A 206 -18.91 18.39 10.21
N THR A 207 -19.09 17.08 10.36
CA THR A 207 -18.46 16.28 11.41
C THR A 207 -17.44 15.34 10.82
N LEU A 208 -16.17 15.55 11.18
CA LEU A 208 -15.06 14.65 10.89
C LEU A 208 -14.94 13.64 12.04
N THR A 209 -14.98 12.36 11.71
CA THR A 209 -14.84 11.24 12.65
C THR A 209 -13.45 10.65 12.52
N PHE A 210 -12.79 10.46 13.67
CA PHE A 210 -11.49 9.84 13.81
C PHE A 210 -11.60 8.55 14.63
N ALA A 211 -10.48 7.83 14.76
CA ALA A 211 -10.36 6.60 15.54
C ALA A 211 -10.97 6.73 16.93
N GLU A 212 -11.48 5.61 17.46
CA GLU A 212 -12.22 5.55 18.74
C GLU A 212 -13.52 6.38 18.77
N GLY A 213 -14.02 6.82 17.60
CA GLY A 213 -15.27 7.59 17.50
C GLY A 213 -15.13 9.05 17.94
N ARG A 214 -13.91 9.59 17.95
CA ARG A 214 -13.64 10.98 18.32
C ARG A 214 -14.00 11.92 17.18
N THR A 215 -14.63 13.05 17.50
CA THR A 215 -15.22 13.91 16.47
C THR A 215 -14.74 15.35 16.56
N LEU A 216 -14.50 15.94 15.38
CA LEU A 216 -14.38 17.39 15.21
C LEU A 216 -15.58 17.87 14.39
N THR A 217 -16.45 18.66 15.01
CA THR A 217 -17.62 19.25 14.34
C THR A 217 -17.34 20.71 14.02
N VAL A 218 -17.45 21.08 12.74
CA VAL A 218 -17.29 22.45 12.24
C VAL A 218 -18.67 22.98 11.85
N GLY A 219 -19.17 23.96 12.59
CA GLY A 219 -20.47 24.57 12.33
C GLY A 219 -20.41 25.68 11.28
N GLY A 220 -21.50 25.86 10.53
CA GLY A 220 -21.62 26.91 9.51
C GLY A 220 -20.87 26.59 8.21
N THR A 221 -20.67 25.30 7.92
CA THR A 221 -19.94 24.84 6.72
C THR A 221 -20.55 23.59 6.10
N SER A 222 -20.04 23.22 4.92
CA SER A 222 -20.45 22.08 4.09
C SER A 222 -19.24 21.39 3.45
N LEU A 223 -19.41 20.15 2.99
CA LEU A 223 -18.41 19.34 2.28
C LEU A 223 -18.30 19.77 0.80
N VAL A 224 -17.83 20.99 0.61
CA VAL A 224 -17.58 21.59 -0.71
C VAL A 224 -16.17 22.16 -0.78
N PRO A 225 -15.64 22.49 -1.96
CA PRO A 225 -14.33 23.14 -2.07
C PRO A 225 -14.22 24.36 -1.15
N ALA A 226 -13.13 24.44 -0.39
CA ALA A 226 -12.87 25.45 0.65
C ALA A 226 -13.85 25.47 1.85
N GLY A 227 -14.73 24.47 2.00
CA GLY A 227 -15.61 24.31 3.17
C GLY A 227 -14.82 24.08 4.46
N LEU A 228 -13.67 23.43 4.38
CA LEU A 228 -12.79 23.13 5.52
C LEU A 228 -11.45 23.88 5.45
N ALA A 229 -11.40 25.05 4.81
CA ALA A 229 -10.15 25.79 4.58
C ALA A 229 -9.38 26.19 5.85
N GLU A 230 -10.07 26.28 6.99
CA GLU A 230 -9.49 26.64 8.29
C GLU A 230 -8.92 25.42 9.05
N LEU A 231 -9.03 24.21 8.49
CA LEU A 231 -8.49 22.98 9.07
C LEU A 231 -7.18 22.60 8.39
N ALA A 232 -6.14 22.34 9.19
CA ALA A 232 -4.87 21.85 8.68
C ALA A 232 -4.18 20.95 9.70
N PHE A 233 -3.49 19.91 9.22
CA PHE A 233 -2.52 19.18 10.04
C PHE A 233 -1.25 20.00 10.27
N ALA A 234 -0.47 19.65 11.29
CA ALA A 234 0.91 20.11 11.36
C ALA A 234 1.67 19.68 10.07
N ASP A 235 2.27 20.66 9.38
CA ASP A 235 2.95 20.48 8.08
C ASP A 235 2.08 19.82 6.99
N GLY A 236 0.75 20.00 7.09
CA GLY A 236 -0.22 19.35 6.22
C GLY A 236 -1.46 20.18 5.91
N ASP A 237 -2.42 19.56 5.24
CA ASP A 237 -3.70 20.18 4.91
C ASP A 237 -4.87 19.18 4.86
N VAL A 238 -6.08 19.74 4.95
CA VAL A 238 -7.33 19.05 4.67
C VAL A 238 -7.93 19.69 3.43
N ARG A 239 -8.27 18.89 2.41
CA ARG A 239 -8.92 19.38 1.20
C ARG A 239 -10.17 18.59 0.89
N VAL A 240 -11.15 19.28 0.32
CA VAL A 240 -12.41 18.72 -0.15
C VAL A 240 -12.55 19.14 -1.61
N GLY A 241 -12.76 18.19 -2.50
CA GLY A 241 -13.14 18.44 -3.88
C GLY A 241 -14.64 18.71 -4.00
N GLY A 242 -15.17 18.47 -5.18
CA GLY A 242 -16.61 18.48 -5.47
C GLY A 242 -16.84 17.88 -6.85
N ASP A 243 -18.09 17.67 -7.24
CA ASP A 243 -18.45 16.99 -8.49
C ASP A 243 -17.70 17.58 -9.71
N GLY A 244 -16.81 16.79 -10.32
CA GLY A 244 -15.98 17.18 -11.46
C GLY A 244 -14.88 18.22 -11.16
N VAL A 245 -14.63 18.54 -9.89
CA VAL A 245 -13.63 19.53 -9.46
C VAL A 245 -12.36 18.81 -9.02
N ALA A 246 -11.25 19.11 -9.69
CA ALA A 246 -9.96 18.56 -9.30
C ALA A 246 -9.47 19.14 -7.96
N VAL A 247 -8.96 18.27 -7.10
CA VAL A 247 -8.37 18.62 -5.80
C VAL A 247 -6.97 18.02 -5.69
N SER A 248 -6.02 18.80 -5.16
CA SER A 248 -4.64 18.31 -5.05
C SER A 248 -3.94 18.75 -3.78
N SER A 249 -2.94 17.98 -3.33
CA SER A 249 -1.99 18.35 -2.28
C SER A 249 -0.56 18.01 -2.65
N GLY A 250 0.37 18.76 -2.06
CA GLY A 250 1.81 18.49 -2.13
C GLY A 250 2.46 18.64 -0.75
N LYS A 251 1.68 18.47 0.32
CA LYS A 251 2.15 18.54 1.70
C LYS A 251 2.51 17.15 2.22
N ALA A 252 3.36 17.11 3.24
CA ALA A 252 3.81 15.85 3.86
C ALA A 252 2.67 15.11 4.58
N ASN A 253 1.71 15.83 5.16
CA ASN A 253 0.49 15.24 5.70
C ASN A 253 -0.72 15.76 4.92
N ALA A 254 -1.62 14.88 4.51
CA ALA A 254 -2.81 15.29 3.76
C ALA A 254 -4.00 14.39 4.06
N LEU A 255 -5.17 15.01 4.23
CA LEU A 255 -6.46 14.36 4.08
C LEU A 255 -7.16 15.00 2.88
N ILE A 256 -7.50 14.21 1.88
CA ILE A 256 -8.24 14.67 0.71
C ILE A 256 -9.53 13.87 0.59
N LEU A 257 -10.65 14.57 0.51
CA LEU A 257 -11.98 14.03 0.22
C LEU A 257 -12.36 14.49 -1.18
N GLY A 258 -12.80 13.60 -2.07
CA GLY A 258 -13.15 13.95 -3.45
C GLY A 258 -14.51 14.64 -3.53
N GLY A 259 -15.60 13.90 -3.42
CA GLY A 259 -16.95 14.43 -3.58
C GLY A 259 -18.02 13.35 -3.38
N ALA A 260 -19.26 13.62 -3.78
CA ALA A 260 -20.30 12.58 -3.87
C ALA A 260 -20.44 12.03 -5.30
N GLY A 261 -19.68 12.57 -6.24
CA GLY A 261 -19.67 12.14 -7.62
C GLY A 261 -18.27 12.30 -8.18
N GLY A 262 -18.06 11.73 -9.36
CA GLY A 262 -16.73 11.59 -9.94
C GLY A 262 -15.93 12.89 -10.07
N GLY A 263 -14.66 12.81 -9.71
CA GLY A 263 -13.70 13.89 -9.69
C GLY A 263 -12.28 13.45 -10.03
N SER A 264 -11.32 14.34 -9.75
CA SER A 264 -9.90 14.04 -9.91
C SER A 264 -9.14 14.47 -8.68
N ILE A 265 -8.48 13.52 -8.05
CA ILE A 265 -7.69 13.72 -6.84
C ILE A 265 -6.22 13.54 -7.22
N SER A 266 -5.35 14.47 -6.82
CA SER A 266 -3.91 14.36 -7.08
C SER A 266 -3.08 14.71 -5.86
N ASN A 267 -2.37 13.74 -5.30
CA ASN A 267 -1.42 13.96 -4.22
C ASN A 267 -0.09 13.30 -4.56
N VAL A 268 0.84 14.08 -5.11
CA VAL A 268 2.17 13.59 -5.43
C VAL A 268 3.17 14.41 -4.63
N VAL A 269 3.90 13.74 -3.75
CA VAL A 269 4.77 14.40 -2.77
C VAL A 269 6.17 14.52 -3.35
N ASP A 270 6.76 15.71 -3.19
CA ASP A 270 8.15 15.95 -3.56
C ASP A 270 9.08 14.99 -2.78
N PRO A 271 9.95 14.21 -3.45
CA PRO A 271 10.90 13.30 -2.81
C PRO A 271 11.85 13.97 -1.79
N ALA A 272 11.99 15.30 -1.84
CA ALA A 272 12.77 16.10 -0.90
C ALA A 272 12.05 16.37 0.43
N LEU A 273 10.73 16.22 0.49
CA LEU A 273 9.97 16.35 1.74
C LEU A 273 10.18 15.13 2.63
N ALA A 274 10.04 15.35 3.93
CA ALA A 274 10.04 14.26 4.90
C ALA A 274 8.82 13.34 4.64
N PRO A 275 8.97 12.00 4.80
CA PRO A 275 7.85 11.08 4.69
C PRO A 275 6.75 11.44 5.70
N GLY A 276 5.50 11.53 5.26
CA GLY A 276 4.35 11.76 6.13
C GLY A 276 3.19 10.82 5.84
N THR A 277 1.97 11.20 6.20
CA THR A 277 0.77 10.38 6.05
C THR A 277 -0.25 11.02 5.13
N HIS A 278 -0.71 10.27 4.14
CA HIS A 278 -1.63 10.72 3.10
C HIS A 278 -2.83 9.81 3.06
N ILE A 279 -4.01 10.37 3.31
CA ILE A 279 -5.28 9.66 3.20
C ILE A 279 -6.14 10.34 2.14
N LEU A 280 -6.55 9.57 1.13
CA LEU A 280 -7.29 10.03 -0.03
C LEU A 280 -8.55 9.18 -0.17
N PHE A 281 -9.69 9.83 -0.32
CA PHE A 281 -10.98 9.20 -0.59
C PHE A 281 -11.57 9.79 -1.86
N GLY A 282 -12.09 8.97 -2.77
CA GLY A 282 -13.02 9.41 -3.82
C GLY A 282 -14.25 10.06 -3.18
N GLY A 283 -14.83 9.35 -2.22
CA GLY A 283 -15.94 9.82 -1.39
C GLY A 283 -15.55 10.61 -0.13
N PHE A 284 -16.39 10.49 0.89
CA PHE A 284 -16.22 11.17 2.19
C PHE A 284 -15.73 10.28 3.34
N GLY A 285 -15.32 9.04 3.10
CA GLY A 285 -14.80 8.17 4.16
C GLY A 285 -14.50 6.73 3.74
N LEU A 286 -14.18 5.87 4.71
CA LEU A 286 -13.80 4.47 4.46
C LEU A 286 -14.86 3.66 3.70
N ALA A 287 -16.14 4.01 3.86
CA ALA A 287 -17.23 3.42 3.10
C ALA A 287 -18.19 4.52 2.67
N ASP A 288 -18.23 4.80 1.37
CA ASP A 288 -19.17 5.74 0.76
C ASP A 288 -19.88 5.07 -0.42
N PRO A 289 -21.07 4.48 -0.21
CA PRO A 289 -21.76 3.71 -1.23
C PRO A 289 -22.45 4.58 -2.30
N ASN A 290 -22.45 5.91 -2.14
CA ASN A 290 -23.13 6.83 -3.05
C ASN A 290 -22.14 7.65 -3.89
N ASP A 291 -20.86 7.32 -3.80
CA ASP A 291 -19.81 7.95 -4.58
C ASP A 291 -19.90 7.56 -6.06
N GLY A 292 -19.16 8.25 -6.93
CA GLY A 292 -19.05 7.89 -8.33
C GLY A 292 -17.63 7.98 -8.86
N ALA A 293 -17.39 7.34 -10.00
CA ALA A 293 -16.08 7.15 -10.62
C ALA A 293 -15.09 8.33 -10.55
N ASP A 294 -13.98 8.12 -9.85
CA ASP A 294 -12.89 9.05 -9.60
C ASP A 294 -11.60 8.68 -10.33
N THR A 295 -10.75 9.70 -10.55
CA THR A 295 -9.36 9.49 -10.94
C THR A 295 -8.43 9.96 -9.83
N ILE A 296 -7.76 9.02 -9.17
CA ILE A 296 -6.89 9.28 -8.02
C ILE A 296 -5.43 9.05 -8.40
N THR A 297 -4.64 10.12 -8.47
CA THR A 297 -3.19 10.05 -8.66
C THR A 297 -2.45 10.25 -7.34
N PHE A 298 -1.60 9.30 -6.96
CA PHE A 298 -0.87 9.33 -5.70
C PHE A 298 0.61 8.95 -5.86
N GLY A 299 1.47 9.22 -4.87
CA GLY A 299 2.85 8.73 -4.91
C GLY A 299 3.88 9.63 -4.22
N GLY A 300 5.05 9.06 -3.97
CA GLY A 300 6.09 9.64 -3.14
C GLY A 300 6.18 8.94 -1.78
N LYS A 301 7.20 9.31 -1.00
CA LYS A 301 7.54 8.61 0.25
C LYS A 301 6.47 8.83 1.31
N GLY A 302 6.22 7.80 2.13
CA GLY A 302 5.35 7.93 3.31
C GLY A 302 4.31 6.83 3.42
N SER A 303 3.32 7.07 4.28
CA SER A 303 2.18 6.17 4.47
C SER A 303 1.00 6.65 3.64
N TRP A 304 0.41 5.75 2.87
CA TRP A 304 -0.69 6.02 1.94
C TRP A 304 -1.88 5.12 2.25
N GLY A 305 -3.05 5.73 2.46
CA GLY A 305 -4.34 5.07 2.39
C GLY A 305 -5.15 5.70 1.28
N VAL A 306 -5.44 4.94 0.23
CA VAL A 306 -6.16 5.42 -0.96
C VAL A 306 -7.40 4.57 -1.14
N PHE A 307 -8.55 5.22 -1.17
CA PHE A 307 -9.86 4.58 -1.25
C PHE A 307 -10.59 5.16 -2.46
N GLY A 308 -10.90 4.33 -3.45
CA GLY A 308 -11.75 4.71 -4.59
C GLY A 308 -13.18 4.94 -4.11
N ASN A 309 -13.71 3.99 -3.34
CA ASN A 309 -15.07 3.94 -2.79
C ASN A 309 -16.08 3.29 -3.73
N ALA A 310 -16.98 4.03 -4.36
CA ALA A 310 -17.99 3.44 -5.24
C ALA A 310 -17.92 4.09 -6.62
N GLY A 311 -18.24 3.30 -7.65
CA GLY A 311 -18.05 3.70 -9.04
C GLY A 311 -16.71 3.22 -9.58
N ALA A 312 -16.66 3.03 -10.90
CA ALA A 312 -15.48 2.53 -11.60
C ALA A 312 -14.31 3.52 -11.58
N ASP A 313 -13.40 3.36 -10.64
CA ASP A 313 -12.34 4.29 -10.30
C ASP A 313 -11.02 3.99 -11.02
N SER A 314 -10.20 5.02 -11.20
CA SER A 314 -8.83 4.90 -11.70
C SER A 314 -7.82 5.38 -10.67
N LEU A 315 -7.18 4.44 -9.98
CA LEU A 315 -6.21 4.70 -8.93
C LEU A 315 -4.81 4.45 -9.46
N GLN A 316 -4.02 5.51 -9.63
CA GLN A 316 -2.73 5.44 -10.30
C GLN A 316 -1.60 6.06 -9.49
N GLN A 317 -0.48 5.35 -9.40
CA GLN A 317 0.78 5.93 -8.96
C GLN A 317 1.30 6.93 -10.01
N GLY A 318 1.57 8.16 -9.57
CA GLY A 318 2.25 9.20 -10.34
C GLY A 318 3.74 8.91 -10.54
N SER A 319 4.51 9.92 -10.96
CA SER A 319 5.95 9.73 -11.27
C SER A 319 6.87 9.60 -10.06
N ALA A 320 6.34 9.74 -8.84
CA ALA A 320 7.11 9.70 -7.60
C ALA A 320 7.09 8.29 -7.01
N ALA A 321 8.27 7.69 -6.92
CA ALA A 321 8.46 6.33 -6.43
C ALA A 321 8.29 6.22 -4.91
N PHE A 322 7.83 5.05 -4.48
CA PHE A 322 7.88 4.61 -3.09
C PHE A 322 9.28 4.10 -2.73
N ASP A 323 9.57 4.07 -1.44
CA ASP A 323 10.84 3.61 -0.89
C ASP A 323 10.67 2.63 0.28
N ALA A 324 11.79 2.23 0.89
CA ALA A 324 11.84 1.28 2.00
C ALA A 324 11.07 1.71 3.26
N GLN A 325 10.70 3.00 3.38
CA GLN A 325 9.93 3.52 4.51
C GLN A 325 8.44 3.64 4.18
N SER A 326 8.06 3.35 2.93
CA SER A 326 6.71 3.57 2.43
C SER A 326 5.78 2.40 2.75
N TYR A 327 4.58 2.73 3.23
CA TYR A 327 3.49 1.80 3.48
C TYR A 327 2.30 2.23 2.64
N VAL A 328 1.82 1.38 1.74
CA VAL A 328 0.81 1.75 0.76
C VAL A 328 -0.36 0.78 0.87
N SER A 329 -1.55 1.31 1.10
CA SER A 329 -2.80 0.57 1.03
C SER A 329 -3.72 1.25 0.03
N VAL A 330 -4.18 0.47 -0.96
CA VAL A 330 -5.03 0.95 -2.05
C VAL A 330 -6.25 0.05 -2.11
N PHE A 331 -7.41 0.64 -2.14
CA PHE A 331 -8.71 -0.04 -2.21
C PHE A 331 -9.45 0.57 -3.39
N GLY A 332 -9.81 -0.23 -4.41
CA GLY A 332 -10.69 0.20 -5.49
C GLY A 332 -12.07 0.49 -4.89
N GLY A 333 -12.75 -0.55 -4.43
CA GLY A 333 -13.97 -0.43 -3.65
C GLY A 333 -15.12 -1.21 -4.24
N ARG A 334 -16.02 -0.55 -4.96
CA ARG A 334 -17.13 -1.18 -5.66
C ARG A 334 -17.10 -0.79 -7.14
N ASP A 335 -17.61 -1.71 -7.95
CA ASP A 335 -17.63 -1.60 -9.41
C ASP A 335 -16.24 -1.85 -10.01
N ASP A 336 -16.15 -1.88 -11.34
CA ASP A 336 -14.94 -2.29 -12.04
C ASP A 336 -13.83 -1.21 -11.97
N ASP A 337 -12.79 -1.45 -11.18
CA ASP A 337 -11.73 -0.49 -10.90
C ASP A 337 -10.43 -0.77 -11.67
N THR A 338 -9.64 0.28 -11.88
CA THR A 338 -8.29 0.18 -12.47
C THR A 338 -7.23 0.69 -11.49
N LEU A 339 -6.46 -0.23 -10.93
CA LEU A 339 -5.41 0.06 -9.95
C LEU A 339 -4.02 -0.11 -10.59
N ARG A 340 -3.26 0.97 -10.68
CA ARG A 340 -1.93 1.00 -11.31
C ARG A 340 -0.89 1.55 -10.34
N VAL A 341 -0.34 0.67 -9.50
CA VAL A 341 0.75 0.96 -8.57
C VAL A 341 2.08 0.51 -9.18
N ALA A 342 2.35 1.05 -10.37
CA ALA A 342 3.33 0.50 -11.30
C ALA A 342 4.24 1.61 -11.85
N ASP A 343 5.25 1.98 -11.07
CA ASP A 343 6.45 2.62 -11.61
C ASP A 343 7.64 1.67 -11.52
N THR A 344 8.65 1.81 -12.39
CA THR A 344 9.80 0.90 -12.45
C THR A 344 10.82 1.12 -11.33
N ARG A 345 10.48 1.83 -10.25
CA ARG A 345 11.45 2.29 -9.23
C ARG A 345 11.00 2.12 -7.78
N ASN A 346 9.79 1.64 -7.51
CA ASN A 346 9.38 1.27 -6.15
C ASN A 346 10.37 0.24 -5.57
N LEU A 347 11.08 0.65 -4.53
CA LEU A 347 12.16 -0.14 -3.92
C LEU A 347 11.88 -0.37 -2.44
N ASP A 348 11.82 -1.64 -2.04
CA ASP A 348 11.65 -2.11 -0.67
C ASP A 348 10.35 -1.62 0.01
N ALA A 349 9.36 -1.16 -0.76
CA ALA A 349 8.10 -0.65 -0.22
C ALA A 349 7.19 -1.80 0.27
N LYS A 350 6.27 -1.47 1.17
CA LYS A 350 5.26 -2.41 1.68
C LYS A 350 3.89 -2.02 1.15
N MET A 351 3.24 -2.91 0.42
CA MET A 351 2.02 -2.62 -0.33
C MET A 351 0.94 -3.66 -0.05
N ALA A 352 -0.29 -3.20 0.12
CA ALA A 352 -1.50 -4.02 0.14
C ALA A 352 -2.52 -3.40 -0.82
N ILE A 353 -2.88 -4.12 -1.87
CA ILE A 353 -3.72 -3.63 -2.96
C ILE A 353 -4.97 -4.52 -3.01
N TYR A 354 -6.14 -3.92 -2.97
CA TYR A 354 -7.45 -4.58 -2.99
C TYR A 354 -8.22 -4.02 -4.18
N GLY A 355 -8.65 -4.88 -5.10
CA GLY A 355 -9.56 -4.50 -6.19
C GLY A 355 -10.89 -4.07 -5.59
N GLY A 356 -11.67 -5.00 -5.04
CA GLY A 356 -12.88 -4.67 -4.31
C GLY A 356 -14.04 -5.61 -4.59
N GLU A 357 -15.20 -5.05 -4.92
CA GLU A 357 -16.30 -5.79 -5.55
C GLU A 357 -16.27 -5.42 -7.05
N GLY A 358 -16.26 -6.38 -7.96
CA GLY A 358 -16.37 -6.09 -9.40
C GLY A 358 -15.30 -6.79 -10.21
N THR A 359 -15.15 -6.40 -11.48
CA THR A 359 -14.07 -6.90 -12.33
C THR A 359 -12.97 -5.84 -12.42
N ASP A 360 -11.86 -6.10 -11.75
CA ASP A 360 -10.78 -5.17 -11.55
C ASP A 360 -9.58 -5.43 -12.46
N THR A 361 -8.86 -4.34 -12.76
CA THR A 361 -7.56 -4.41 -13.43
C THR A 361 -6.47 -3.88 -12.52
N ILE A 362 -5.64 -4.79 -11.99
CA ILE A 362 -4.60 -4.48 -11.02
C ILE A 362 -3.22 -4.68 -11.64
N ARG A 363 -2.38 -3.65 -11.57
CA ARG A 363 -0.96 -3.71 -12.00
C ARG A 363 -0.05 -3.13 -10.94
N VAL A 364 0.93 -3.92 -10.50
CA VAL A 364 1.84 -3.53 -9.43
C VAL A 364 3.30 -3.80 -9.83
N PHE A 365 4.18 -2.85 -9.54
CA PHE A 365 5.63 -3.05 -9.59
C PHE A 365 6.25 -2.69 -8.25
N ASN A 366 7.09 -3.58 -7.72
CA ASN A 366 7.86 -3.34 -6.51
C ASN A 366 9.08 -4.27 -6.49
N THR A 367 10.29 -3.76 -6.20
CA THR A 367 11.54 -4.55 -6.18
C THR A 367 12.27 -4.40 -4.85
N GLY A 368 13.21 -5.30 -4.56
CA GLY A 368 14.07 -5.21 -3.39
C GLY A 368 13.83 -6.32 -2.37
N ALA A 369 14.88 -6.65 -1.60
CA ALA A 369 14.89 -7.80 -0.72
C ALA A 369 13.92 -7.69 0.47
N ASN A 370 13.51 -6.47 0.82
CA ASN A 370 12.55 -6.20 1.91
C ASN A 370 11.18 -5.78 1.38
N ALA A 371 10.99 -5.71 0.06
CA ALA A 371 9.70 -5.45 -0.54
C ALA A 371 8.70 -6.53 -0.13
N ALA A 372 7.48 -6.10 0.20
CA ALA A 372 6.38 -6.99 0.53
C ALA A 372 5.11 -6.46 -0.12
N THR A 373 4.54 -7.25 -1.03
CA THR A 373 3.36 -6.87 -1.80
C THR A 373 2.28 -7.93 -1.62
N ALA A 374 1.13 -7.53 -1.10
CA ALA A 374 -0.09 -8.32 -1.10
C ALA A 374 -1.07 -7.72 -2.11
N ILE A 375 -1.65 -8.55 -2.96
CA ILE A 375 -2.67 -8.17 -3.94
C ILE A 375 -3.86 -9.09 -3.74
N PHE A 376 -5.05 -8.50 -3.70
CA PHE A 376 -6.32 -9.17 -3.61
C PHE A 376 -7.16 -8.67 -4.79
N GLY A 377 -7.71 -9.59 -5.57
CA GLY A 377 -8.79 -9.28 -6.50
C GLY A 377 -9.96 -8.67 -5.74
N GLY A 378 -10.47 -9.42 -4.77
CA GLY A 378 -11.56 -8.96 -3.91
C GLY A 378 -11.17 -8.15 -2.67
N GLN A 379 -12.07 -8.17 -1.67
CA GLN A 379 -11.97 -7.36 -0.44
C GLN A 379 -10.93 -7.89 0.57
N GLY A 380 -10.31 -9.04 0.30
CA GLY A 380 -9.28 -9.62 1.15
C GLY A 380 -9.01 -11.09 0.82
N ALA A 381 -8.22 -11.77 1.66
CA ALA A 381 -7.73 -13.13 1.37
C ALA A 381 -8.82 -14.22 1.24
N ALA A 382 -10.04 -13.96 1.72
CA ALA A 382 -11.14 -14.92 1.72
C ALA A 382 -12.40 -14.22 1.25
N ASP A 383 -12.61 -14.22 -0.07
CA ASP A 383 -13.74 -13.58 -0.73
C ASP A 383 -14.18 -14.38 -1.97
N PRO A 384 -14.89 -15.50 -1.80
CA PRO A 384 -15.19 -16.42 -2.90
C PRO A 384 -16.33 -15.95 -3.80
N THR A 385 -16.91 -14.77 -3.54
CA THR A 385 -18.09 -14.25 -4.24
C THR A 385 -17.80 -13.05 -5.12
N ASP A 386 -16.53 -12.69 -5.24
CA ASP A 386 -16.08 -11.64 -6.11
C ASP A 386 -16.24 -12.00 -7.60
N ALA A 387 -16.06 -11.02 -8.48
CA ALA A 387 -16.07 -11.25 -9.93
C ALA A 387 -14.63 -11.37 -10.48
N ALA A 388 -14.53 -11.79 -11.73
CA ALA A 388 -13.26 -12.09 -12.38
C ALA A 388 -12.35 -10.86 -12.49
N ASP A 389 -11.06 -11.04 -12.21
CA ASP A 389 -10.05 -9.98 -12.21
C ASP A 389 -8.89 -10.19 -13.18
N THR A 390 -8.22 -9.09 -13.52
CA THR A 390 -6.93 -9.10 -14.24
C THR A 390 -5.82 -8.54 -13.37
N ILE A 391 -4.95 -9.41 -12.87
CA ILE A 391 -3.89 -9.04 -11.93
C ILE A 391 -2.52 -9.24 -12.58
N ALA A 392 -1.65 -8.22 -12.50
CA ALA A 392 -0.27 -8.31 -12.96
C ALA A 392 0.74 -7.77 -11.94
N PHE A 393 1.79 -8.55 -11.67
CA PHE A 393 2.90 -8.16 -10.81
C PHE A 393 4.25 -8.26 -11.53
N ALA A 394 5.15 -7.32 -11.25
CA ALA A 394 6.56 -7.35 -11.64
C ALA A 394 7.48 -6.83 -10.51
N GLY A 395 8.76 -7.19 -10.54
CA GLY A 395 9.78 -6.75 -9.58
C GLY A 395 10.33 -7.87 -8.70
N GLY A 396 10.14 -7.80 -7.38
CA GLY A 396 10.71 -8.77 -6.44
C GLY A 396 10.22 -8.64 -5.00
N GLY A 397 10.99 -9.19 -4.07
CA GLY A 397 10.61 -9.33 -2.67
C GLY A 397 9.55 -10.42 -2.44
N ARG A 398 8.84 -10.33 -1.31
CA ARG A 398 7.72 -11.22 -1.01
C ARG A 398 6.47 -10.74 -1.73
N VAL A 399 5.84 -11.64 -2.46
CA VAL A 399 4.61 -11.36 -3.21
C VAL A 399 3.56 -12.38 -2.85
N THR A 400 2.35 -11.93 -2.56
CA THR A 400 1.20 -12.80 -2.32
C THR A 400 0.02 -12.25 -3.09
N ILE A 401 -0.58 -13.07 -3.95
CA ILE A 401 -1.68 -12.67 -4.82
C ILE A 401 -2.84 -13.63 -4.61
N PHE A 402 -4.03 -13.10 -4.40
CA PHE A 402 -5.28 -13.83 -4.35
C PHE A 402 -6.15 -13.32 -5.50
N GLY A 403 -6.55 -14.20 -6.41
CA GLY A 403 -7.54 -13.91 -7.46
C GLY A 403 -8.93 -13.75 -6.85
N ASN A 404 -9.27 -14.62 -5.89
CA ASN A 404 -10.49 -14.62 -5.09
C ASN A 404 -11.65 -15.41 -5.73
N GLY A 405 -12.69 -14.75 -6.23
CA GLY A 405 -13.83 -15.42 -6.84
C GLY A 405 -13.97 -14.96 -8.28
N GLY A 406 -14.48 -15.83 -9.16
CA GLY A 406 -14.54 -15.53 -10.59
C GLY A 406 -13.40 -16.18 -11.37
N ASP A 407 -13.42 -16.03 -12.69
CA ASP A 407 -12.41 -16.62 -13.58
C ASP A 407 -11.23 -15.64 -13.77
N ASP A 408 -10.22 -15.73 -12.91
CA ASP A 408 -9.17 -14.73 -12.79
C ASP A 408 -8.02 -14.91 -13.79
N SER A 409 -7.43 -13.80 -14.23
CA SER A 409 -6.23 -13.78 -15.05
C SER A 409 -5.06 -13.16 -14.29
N ILE A 410 -4.20 -14.00 -13.72
CA ILE A 410 -3.06 -13.58 -12.90
C ILE A 410 -1.74 -13.77 -13.65
N THR A 411 -0.96 -12.70 -13.80
CA THR A 411 0.38 -12.73 -14.42
C THR A 411 1.45 -12.22 -13.45
N VAL A 412 2.44 -13.05 -13.14
CA VAL A 412 3.59 -12.69 -12.31
C VAL A 412 4.86 -12.78 -13.15
N GLY A 413 5.39 -11.63 -13.53
CA GLY A 413 6.53 -11.51 -14.42
C GLY A 413 6.18 -11.71 -15.91
N THR A 414 7.09 -11.23 -16.75
CA THR A 414 7.11 -11.32 -18.21
C THR A 414 8.52 -11.63 -18.73
N GLY A 415 9.29 -12.37 -17.94
CA GLY A 415 10.59 -12.96 -18.31
C GLY A 415 11.81 -12.34 -17.61
N ALA A 416 11.96 -11.01 -17.62
CA ALA A 416 13.15 -10.32 -17.08
C ALA A 416 12.84 -9.20 -16.08
N ASP A 417 11.56 -9.04 -15.73
CA ASP A 417 11.05 -8.05 -14.80
C ASP A 417 10.93 -8.61 -13.37
N LEU A 418 11.13 -9.91 -13.16
CA LEU A 418 11.34 -10.51 -11.84
C LEU A 418 12.83 -10.54 -11.47
N ASP A 419 13.13 -10.23 -10.21
CA ASP A 419 14.48 -10.28 -9.63
C ASP A 419 14.68 -11.50 -8.71
N THR A 420 15.94 -11.76 -8.32
CA THR A 420 16.32 -12.95 -7.52
C THR A 420 15.83 -12.93 -6.08
N THR A 421 15.24 -11.84 -5.61
CA THR A 421 14.65 -11.73 -4.27
C THR A 421 13.19 -12.20 -4.24
N THR A 422 12.60 -12.46 -5.41
CA THR A 422 11.19 -12.85 -5.57
C THR A 422 10.88 -14.18 -4.85
N VAL A 423 9.94 -14.09 -3.91
CA VAL A 423 9.26 -15.22 -3.28
C VAL A 423 7.76 -14.99 -3.44
N ALA A 424 7.15 -15.70 -4.38
CA ALA A 424 5.75 -15.51 -4.76
C ALA A 424 4.87 -16.67 -4.28
N ALA A 425 3.70 -16.32 -3.73
CA ALA A 425 2.57 -17.23 -3.55
C ALA A 425 1.39 -16.66 -4.35
N VAL A 426 0.81 -17.47 -5.24
CA VAL A 426 -0.29 -17.08 -6.12
C VAL A 426 -1.43 -18.06 -5.95
N TYR A 427 -2.61 -17.54 -5.63
CA TYR A 427 -3.84 -18.29 -5.46
C TYR A 427 -4.82 -17.80 -6.53
N GLY A 428 -5.32 -18.66 -7.41
CA GLY A 428 -6.42 -18.35 -8.32
C GLY A 428 -7.67 -18.08 -7.48
N GLY A 429 -8.27 -19.13 -6.93
CA GLY A 429 -9.39 -18.99 -6.01
C GLY A 429 -10.54 -19.88 -6.40
N ALA A 430 -11.75 -19.33 -6.50
CA ALA A 430 -12.92 -20.07 -6.95
C ALA A 430 -13.31 -19.62 -8.36
N GLY A 431 -13.24 -20.52 -9.33
CA GLY A 431 -13.46 -20.20 -10.74
C GLY A 431 -12.51 -20.97 -11.65
N THR A 432 -12.59 -20.75 -12.95
CA THR A 432 -11.63 -21.30 -13.92
C THR A 432 -10.55 -20.25 -14.20
N ASP A 433 -9.44 -20.37 -13.49
CA ASP A 433 -8.42 -19.34 -13.44
C ASP A 433 -7.29 -19.57 -14.46
N THR A 434 -6.65 -18.49 -14.86
CA THR A 434 -5.44 -18.50 -15.70
C THR A 434 -4.28 -17.88 -14.94
N LEU A 435 -3.32 -18.71 -14.55
CA LEU A 435 -2.13 -18.32 -13.80
C LEU A 435 -0.90 -18.39 -14.71
N VAL A 436 -0.24 -17.26 -14.93
CA VAL A 436 1.03 -17.18 -15.67
C VAL A 436 2.12 -16.68 -14.74
N TYR A 437 3.17 -17.49 -14.56
CA TYR A 437 4.37 -17.11 -13.84
C TYR A 437 5.58 -17.17 -14.77
N ASP A 438 6.16 -16.03 -15.14
CA ASP A 438 7.28 -15.97 -16.08
C ASP A 438 8.47 -15.22 -15.46
N ALA A 439 9.35 -15.99 -14.80
CA ALA A 439 10.63 -15.51 -14.29
C ALA A 439 11.76 -15.66 -15.32
N GLY A 440 11.47 -16.16 -16.54
CA GLY A 440 12.48 -16.45 -17.54
C GLY A 440 13.65 -17.27 -16.98
N GLN A 441 14.83 -16.65 -16.99
CA GLN A 441 16.07 -17.27 -16.50
C GLN A 441 16.45 -16.82 -15.07
N THR A 442 15.61 -16.03 -14.42
CA THR A 442 15.78 -15.62 -13.03
C THR A 442 15.40 -16.78 -12.10
N ARG A 443 16.25 -17.09 -11.12
CA ARG A 443 15.96 -18.10 -10.11
C ARG A 443 15.11 -17.47 -9.01
N THR A 444 13.85 -17.88 -8.94
CA THR A 444 12.87 -17.38 -7.97
C THR A 444 12.24 -18.54 -7.18
N VAL A 445 11.55 -18.21 -6.08
CA VAL A 445 10.72 -19.19 -5.36
C VAL A 445 9.26 -18.90 -5.65
N ALA A 446 8.53 -19.90 -6.14
CA ALA A 446 7.13 -19.76 -6.52
C ALA A 446 6.28 -20.88 -5.92
N SER A 447 5.10 -20.54 -5.41
CA SER A 447 4.04 -21.47 -5.05
C SER A 447 2.75 -21.00 -5.72
N LEU A 448 2.16 -21.85 -6.55
CA LEU A 448 0.94 -21.57 -7.29
C LEU A 448 -0.13 -22.56 -6.88
N PHE A 449 -1.35 -22.07 -6.73
CA PHE A 449 -2.55 -22.83 -6.41
C PHE A 449 -3.62 -22.37 -7.40
N GLY A 450 -4.16 -23.26 -8.23
CA GLY A 450 -5.28 -22.94 -9.11
C GLY A 450 -6.51 -22.65 -8.26
N GLY A 451 -7.05 -23.65 -7.57
CA GLY A 451 -8.09 -23.46 -6.56
C GLY A 451 -9.28 -24.39 -6.76
N GLU A 452 -10.50 -23.87 -6.76
CA GLU A 452 -11.70 -24.63 -7.11
C GLU A 452 -12.05 -24.36 -8.58
N GLY A 453 -11.88 -25.32 -9.47
CA GLY A 453 -12.21 -25.15 -10.89
C GLY A 453 -11.28 -25.94 -11.79
N GLY A 454 -11.30 -25.68 -13.09
CA GLY A 454 -10.38 -26.30 -14.03
C GLY A 454 -9.41 -25.26 -14.57
N ASP A 455 -8.20 -25.21 -14.00
CA ASP A 455 -7.32 -24.05 -14.07
C ASP A 455 -6.21 -24.20 -15.12
N GLY A 456 -5.85 -23.08 -15.74
CA GLY A 456 -4.77 -22.97 -16.69
C GLY A 456 -3.52 -22.40 -16.03
N ILE A 457 -2.54 -23.24 -15.68
CA ILE A 457 -1.32 -22.82 -14.99
C ILE A 457 -0.11 -22.93 -15.92
N ARG A 458 0.57 -21.82 -16.21
CA ARG A 458 1.80 -21.79 -17.03
C ARG A 458 2.96 -21.14 -16.28
N VAL A 459 4.05 -21.88 -16.12
CA VAL A 459 5.23 -21.45 -15.35
C VAL A 459 6.50 -21.52 -16.19
N HIS A 460 7.29 -20.45 -16.23
CA HIS A 460 8.69 -20.42 -16.64
C HIS A 460 9.58 -20.00 -15.46
N ASN A 461 10.34 -20.93 -14.87
CA ASN A 461 11.21 -20.65 -13.73
C ASN A 461 12.46 -21.54 -13.72
N THR A 462 13.56 -21.03 -13.15
CA THR A 462 14.82 -21.77 -12.96
C THR A 462 15.15 -22.06 -11.48
N GLY A 463 14.24 -21.68 -10.57
CA GLY A 463 14.38 -21.79 -9.13
C GLY A 463 13.56 -22.93 -8.50
N THR A 464 12.93 -22.66 -7.36
CA THR A 464 12.05 -23.61 -6.67
C THR A 464 10.61 -23.30 -7.00
N THR A 465 9.85 -24.29 -7.46
CA THR A 465 8.45 -24.13 -7.86
C THR A 465 7.61 -25.24 -7.24
N VAL A 466 6.51 -24.87 -6.61
CA VAL A 466 5.46 -25.81 -6.22
C VAL A 466 4.17 -25.37 -6.91
N ILE A 467 3.48 -26.32 -7.55
CA ILE A 467 2.21 -26.09 -8.21
C ILE A 467 1.20 -27.06 -7.61
N TYR A 468 0.05 -26.53 -7.24
CA TYR A 468 -1.16 -27.27 -6.94
C TYR A 468 -2.17 -26.90 -8.02
N GLY A 469 -2.73 -27.90 -8.68
CA GLY A 469 -3.90 -27.75 -9.54
C GLY A 469 -5.03 -27.14 -8.72
N ASP A 470 -5.36 -27.78 -7.61
CA ASP A 470 -6.38 -27.28 -6.69
C ASP A 470 -5.81 -26.57 -5.43
N THR A 471 -6.60 -26.58 -4.35
CA THR A 471 -6.33 -25.91 -3.07
C THR A 471 -5.17 -26.50 -2.26
N ALA A 472 -4.89 -27.81 -2.40
CA ALA A 472 -3.88 -28.51 -1.62
C ALA A 472 -3.50 -29.86 -2.24
N ALA A 473 -2.36 -30.43 -1.83
CA ALA A 473 -1.82 -31.70 -2.33
C ALA A 473 -2.76 -32.93 -2.28
N ALA A 474 -3.87 -32.85 -1.55
CA ALA A 474 -4.80 -33.95 -1.31
C ALA A 474 -6.23 -33.41 -1.40
N ASP A 475 -6.65 -33.10 -2.61
CA ASP A 475 -8.01 -32.67 -2.94
C ASP A 475 -8.59 -33.59 -4.02
N PRO A 476 -9.45 -34.57 -3.68
CA PRO A 476 -9.98 -35.53 -4.64
C PRO A 476 -11.22 -35.02 -5.40
N ALA A 477 -11.67 -33.79 -5.12
CA ALA A 477 -12.86 -33.20 -5.71
C ALA A 477 -12.55 -32.04 -6.68
N GLY A 478 -11.30 -31.93 -7.10
CA GLY A 478 -10.80 -30.91 -8.00
C GLY A 478 -11.42 -30.94 -9.40
N GLY A 479 -11.16 -29.87 -10.15
CA GLY A 479 -11.54 -29.79 -11.56
C GLY A 479 -10.41 -30.24 -12.49
N ASN A 480 -10.65 -30.17 -13.79
CA ASN A 480 -9.67 -30.65 -14.77
C ASN A 480 -8.67 -29.55 -15.12
N ASP A 481 -7.43 -29.70 -14.67
CA ASP A 481 -6.41 -28.68 -14.79
C ASP A 481 -5.50 -28.85 -16.01
N THR A 482 -4.99 -27.73 -16.53
CA THR A 482 -3.94 -27.70 -17.54
C THR A 482 -2.70 -27.01 -17.00
N ILE A 483 -1.68 -27.79 -16.66
CA ILE A 483 -0.45 -27.32 -16.04
C ILE A 483 0.72 -27.46 -17.02
N ALA A 484 1.40 -26.35 -17.31
CA ALA A 484 2.58 -26.30 -18.16
C ALA A 484 3.78 -25.69 -17.43
N PHE A 485 4.87 -26.44 -17.29
CA PHE A 485 6.13 -25.95 -16.72
C PHE A 485 7.23 -25.95 -17.79
N THR A 486 7.97 -24.85 -17.88
CA THR A 486 9.22 -24.75 -18.64
C THR A 486 10.34 -24.23 -17.73
N GLY A 487 11.55 -24.79 -17.83
CA GLY A 487 12.72 -24.29 -17.10
C GLY A 487 13.54 -25.38 -16.40
N SER A 488 14.10 -25.07 -15.25
CA SER A 488 15.00 -25.96 -14.48
C SER A 488 14.86 -25.73 -12.98
N GLY A 489 15.46 -26.58 -12.14
CA GLY A 489 15.46 -26.42 -10.68
C GLY A 489 14.67 -27.48 -9.93
N ILE A 490 14.09 -27.10 -8.79
CA ILE A 490 13.34 -28.00 -7.92
C ILE A 490 11.85 -27.73 -8.13
N VAL A 491 11.14 -28.71 -8.66
CA VAL A 491 9.75 -28.56 -9.10
C VAL A 491 8.91 -29.68 -8.51
N THR A 492 7.80 -29.32 -7.88
CA THR A 492 6.79 -30.28 -7.43
C THR A 492 5.43 -29.85 -7.96
N ILE A 493 4.73 -30.74 -8.64
CA ILE A 493 3.41 -30.51 -9.22
C ILE A 493 2.45 -31.54 -8.65
N TYR A 494 1.35 -31.07 -8.09
CA TYR A 494 0.20 -31.89 -7.71
C TYR A 494 -0.96 -31.47 -8.59
N ALA A 495 -1.37 -32.34 -9.52
CA ALA A 495 -2.54 -32.08 -10.38
C ALA A 495 -3.86 -32.33 -9.64
N THR A 496 -3.82 -33.22 -8.64
CA THR A 496 -4.82 -33.41 -7.58
C THR A 496 -6.06 -34.19 -8.01
N GLY A 497 -7.23 -33.59 -8.14
CA GLY A 497 -8.45 -34.33 -8.49
C GLY A 497 -8.99 -33.83 -9.82
N GLY A 498 -9.33 -34.72 -10.74
CA GLY A 498 -9.78 -34.32 -12.07
C GLY A 498 -9.11 -35.16 -13.15
N ASP A 499 -9.54 -34.98 -14.41
CA ASP A 499 -8.79 -35.53 -15.55
C ASP A 499 -7.77 -34.46 -16.02
N ASP A 500 -6.55 -34.50 -15.47
CA ASP A 500 -5.60 -33.40 -15.61
C ASP A 500 -4.63 -33.53 -16.79
N THR A 501 -4.11 -32.41 -17.25
CA THR A 501 -3.03 -32.37 -18.25
C THR A 501 -1.82 -31.64 -17.71
N VAL A 502 -0.73 -32.37 -17.47
CA VAL A 502 0.55 -31.81 -17.02
C VAL A 502 1.62 -31.95 -18.09
N ALA A 503 2.24 -30.84 -18.50
CA ALA A 503 3.32 -30.81 -19.48
C ALA A 503 4.57 -30.12 -18.91
N VAL A 504 5.65 -30.87 -18.75
CA VAL A 504 6.94 -30.37 -18.27
C VAL A 504 7.97 -30.37 -19.39
N SER A 505 8.62 -29.23 -19.61
CA SER A 505 9.69 -29.03 -20.59
C SER A 505 10.95 -28.51 -19.90
N VAL A 506 11.96 -29.37 -19.75
CA VAL A 506 13.19 -29.04 -19.01
C VAL A 506 14.18 -28.31 -19.92
N GLU A 507 14.68 -27.14 -19.53
CA GLU A 507 15.53 -26.30 -20.38
C GLU A 507 17.02 -26.66 -20.32
N ARG A 508 17.52 -27.02 -19.15
CA ARG A 508 18.94 -27.32 -18.93
C ARG A 508 19.15 -28.54 -18.06
N ALA A 509 20.19 -29.29 -18.38
CA ALA A 509 20.70 -30.34 -17.51
C ALA A 509 21.40 -29.72 -16.29
N ASP A 510 20.96 -30.12 -15.11
CA ASP A 510 21.56 -29.75 -13.83
C ASP A 510 21.38 -30.92 -12.86
N ALA A 511 22.43 -31.30 -12.13
CA ALA A 511 22.35 -32.33 -11.10
C ALA A 511 21.44 -31.93 -9.93
N ALA A 512 21.19 -30.63 -9.74
CA ALA A 512 20.24 -30.10 -8.76
C ALA A 512 18.78 -30.17 -9.23
N ASN A 513 18.51 -30.52 -10.50
CA ASN A 513 17.15 -30.69 -10.97
C ASN A 513 16.44 -31.80 -10.18
N ALA A 514 15.27 -31.50 -9.66
CA ALA A 514 14.42 -32.44 -8.95
C ALA A 514 12.96 -32.16 -9.30
N PHE A 515 12.39 -33.00 -10.16
CA PHE A 515 11.02 -32.90 -10.62
C PHE A 515 10.19 -34.04 -10.02
N ALA A 516 9.12 -33.69 -9.32
CA ALA A 516 8.11 -34.60 -8.82
C ALA A 516 6.75 -34.16 -9.37
N ILE A 517 6.09 -35.04 -10.12
CA ILE A 517 4.79 -34.80 -10.73
C ILE A 517 3.85 -35.86 -10.17
N HIS A 518 2.71 -35.43 -9.65
CA HIS A 518 1.66 -36.28 -9.12
C HIS A 518 0.39 -35.98 -9.91
N GLY A 519 -0.16 -36.99 -10.60
CA GLY A 519 -1.47 -36.91 -11.27
C GLY A 519 -2.53 -36.80 -10.19
N GLY A 520 -2.85 -37.90 -9.53
CA GLY A 520 -3.71 -37.88 -8.35
C GLY A 520 -4.89 -38.79 -8.54
N SER A 521 -6.10 -38.26 -8.67
CA SER A 521 -7.29 -39.05 -8.98
C SER A 521 -7.98 -38.57 -10.23
N GLY A 522 -8.34 -39.49 -11.13
CA GLY A 522 -8.90 -39.19 -12.44
C GLY A 522 -7.99 -39.75 -13.53
N ASN A 523 -8.25 -39.44 -14.80
CA ASN A 523 -7.48 -39.97 -15.91
C ASN A 523 -6.49 -38.91 -16.42
N ASP A 524 -5.28 -38.97 -15.90
CA ASP A 524 -4.31 -37.88 -16.04
C ASP A 524 -3.40 -38.07 -17.25
N SER A 525 -3.04 -36.98 -17.91
CA SER A 525 -2.07 -36.93 -18.99
C SER A 525 -0.79 -36.24 -18.53
N LEU A 526 0.23 -37.02 -18.17
CA LEU A 526 1.50 -36.52 -17.66
C LEU A 526 2.59 -36.60 -18.73
N SER A 527 3.13 -35.45 -19.16
CA SER A 527 4.16 -35.35 -20.18
C SER A 527 5.47 -34.78 -19.64
N LEU A 528 6.58 -35.44 -19.92
CA LEU A 528 7.93 -34.94 -19.67
C LEU A 528 8.73 -34.88 -20.98
N ALA A 529 9.27 -33.69 -21.25
CA ALA A 529 10.05 -33.41 -22.44
C ALA A 529 11.30 -32.58 -22.12
N ALA A 530 12.25 -32.64 -23.04
CA ALA A 530 13.45 -31.83 -23.04
C ALA A 530 13.25 -30.63 -23.99
N ALA A 531 13.44 -29.40 -23.52
CA ALA A 531 13.36 -28.21 -24.37
C ALA A 531 14.55 -28.10 -25.33
N ALA A 532 15.69 -28.70 -24.95
CA ALA A 532 16.91 -28.80 -25.75
C ALA A 532 17.60 -30.16 -25.57
N PRO A 533 18.36 -30.64 -26.60
CA PRO A 533 19.20 -31.84 -26.55
C PRO A 533 19.95 -32.03 -25.24
N GLY A 534 19.70 -33.14 -24.54
CA GLY A 534 20.39 -33.49 -23.31
C GLY A 534 19.93 -32.77 -22.03
N SER A 535 18.89 -31.93 -22.06
CA SER A 535 18.40 -31.23 -20.85
C SER A 535 17.88 -32.15 -19.73
N LEU A 536 17.48 -33.39 -20.05
CA LEU A 536 17.08 -34.42 -19.09
C LEU A 536 18.26 -35.28 -18.58
N ALA A 537 19.50 -34.89 -18.86
CA ALA A 537 20.66 -35.74 -18.59
C ALA A 537 21.05 -35.91 -17.13
N GLN A 538 20.64 -34.97 -16.29
CA GLN A 538 21.02 -34.89 -14.88
C GLN A 538 19.81 -34.51 -14.04
N GLY A 539 19.86 -34.91 -12.77
CA GLY A 539 18.79 -34.68 -11.81
C GLY A 539 17.93 -35.92 -11.57
N SER A 540 16.79 -35.68 -10.93
CA SER A 540 15.77 -36.69 -10.63
C SER A 540 14.43 -36.29 -11.21
N PHE A 541 13.73 -37.24 -11.81
CA PHE A 541 12.43 -37.03 -12.44
C PHE A 541 11.52 -38.16 -11.98
N THR A 542 10.45 -37.82 -11.27
CA THR A 542 9.46 -38.78 -10.75
C THR A 542 8.07 -38.36 -11.21
N LEU A 543 7.35 -39.27 -11.84
CA LEU A 543 5.95 -39.13 -12.21
C LEU A 543 5.16 -40.20 -11.45
N ALA A 544 4.21 -39.81 -10.62
CA ALA A 544 3.23 -40.70 -10.00
C ALA A 544 1.91 -40.52 -10.74
N THR A 545 1.40 -41.60 -11.32
CA THR A 545 0.13 -41.60 -12.09
C THR A 545 -1.04 -41.36 -11.14
N GLY A 546 -1.17 -42.22 -10.13
CA GLY A 546 -2.23 -42.10 -9.14
C GLY A 546 -3.35 -43.10 -9.41
N ALA A 547 -4.59 -42.68 -9.25
CA ALA A 547 -5.78 -43.51 -9.39
C ALA A 547 -6.59 -43.11 -10.63
N GLY A 548 -6.69 -44.02 -11.59
CA GLY A 548 -7.47 -43.84 -12.80
C GLY A 548 -6.79 -44.51 -13.99
N ALA A 549 -7.19 -44.17 -15.20
CA ALA A 549 -6.56 -44.67 -16.42
C ALA A 549 -5.62 -43.60 -16.98
N ASP A 550 -4.38 -43.60 -16.50
CA ASP A 550 -3.46 -42.49 -16.72
C ASP A 550 -2.61 -42.70 -17.98
N THR A 551 -2.19 -41.59 -18.59
CA THR A 551 -1.29 -41.58 -19.74
C THR A 551 0.00 -40.84 -19.41
N VAL A 552 1.12 -41.57 -19.40
CA VAL A 552 2.46 -40.97 -19.27
C VAL A 552 3.09 -40.85 -20.65
N THR A 553 3.41 -39.62 -21.08
CA THR A 553 4.11 -39.34 -22.34
C THR A 553 5.54 -38.89 -22.09
N LEU A 554 6.51 -39.60 -22.65
CA LEU A 554 7.92 -39.24 -22.59
C LEU A 554 8.46 -38.96 -23.99
N ARG A 555 8.94 -37.74 -24.22
CA ARG A 555 9.66 -37.39 -25.46
C ARG A 555 11.13 -37.77 -25.34
N THR A 556 11.57 -38.67 -26.19
CA THR A 556 12.89 -39.31 -26.20
C THR A 556 13.76 -38.89 -27.39
N ASP A 557 13.26 -38.00 -28.26
CA ASP A 557 13.90 -37.47 -29.48
C ASP A 557 15.03 -36.47 -29.25
N VAL A 558 15.44 -36.25 -27.99
CA VAL A 558 16.29 -35.13 -27.59
C VAL A 558 17.68 -35.62 -27.15
N THR A 559 18.44 -36.20 -28.08
CA THR A 559 19.78 -36.79 -27.89
C THR A 559 20.86 -35.81 -27.42
N ALA A 560 21.37 -35.98 -26.20
CA ALA A 560 22.77 -36.31 -25.87
C ALA A 560 23.03 -36.05 -24.37
N GLY A 561 22.76 -37.06 -23.54
CA GLY A 561 23.15 -37.07 -22.13
C GLY A 561 22.41 -38.11 -21.28
N ALA A 562 22.69 -39.39 -21.42
CA ALA A 562 23.46 -40.13 -20.44
C ALA A 562 23.36 -39.77 -18.92
N GLY A 563 22.50 -40.44 -18.15
CA GLY A 563 22.74 -40.66 -16.71
C GLY A 563 21.57 -40.51 -15.71
N ALA A 564 20.49 -39.80 -16.03
CA ALA A 564 19.33 -39.67 -15.16
C ALA A 564 18.29 -40.78 -15.39
N ILE A 565 17.66 -41.24 -14.30
CA ILE A 565 16.56 -42.21 -14.35
C ILE A 565 15.25 -41.46 -14.21
N VAL A 566 14.36 -41.59 -15.19
CA VAL A 566 12.95 -41.17 -15.06
C VAL A 566 12.22 -42.28 -14.32
N THR A 567 11.63 -41.96 -13.17
CA THR A 567 10.89 -42.92 -12.36
C THR A 567 9.39 -42.69 -12.54
N ILE A 568 8.66 -43.76 -12.83
CA ILE A 568 7.21 -43.79 -12.84
C ILE A 568 6.77 -44.63 -11.64
N ALA A 569 5.96 -44.03 -10.77
CA ALA A 569 5.34 -44.68 -9.61
C ALA A 569 3.84 -44.89 -9.88
N ASP A 570 3.25 -45.81 -9.13
CA ASP A 570 1.80 -46.12 -9.12
C ASP A 570 1.21 -46.59 -10.46
N PHE A 571 2.07 -47.01 -11.41
CA PHE A 571 1.65 -47.48 -12.73
C PHE A 571 0.90 -48.82 -12.69
N THR A 572 -0.36 -48.83 -13.11
CA THR A 572 -1.26 -49.98 -13.08
C THR A 572 -1.47 -50.59 -14.47
N LEU A 573 -0.98 -51.82 -14.66
CA LEU A 573 -1.10 -52.53 -15.94
C LEU A 573 -2.56 -52.82 -16.32
N GLY A 574 -2.94 -52.41 -17.53
CA GLY A 574 -4.29 -52.61 -18.07
C GLY A 574 -5.23 -51.43 -17.81
N GLU A 575 -4.81 -50.48 -16.98
CA GLU A 575 -5.48 -49.19 -16.76
C GLU A 575 -4.62 -48.07 -17.36
N ASP A 576 -3.35 -48.00 -16.95
CA ASP A 576 -2.42 -46.96 -17.40
C ASP A 576 -1.76 -47.26 -18.74
N ARG A 577 -1.35 -46.18 -19.41
CA ARG A 577 -0.68 -46.19 -20.71
C ARG A 577 0.63 -45.42 -20.67
N LEU A 578 1.68 -46.04 -21.23
CA LEU A 578 2.96 -45.38 -21.47
C LEU A 578 3.11 -45.05 -22.96
N VAL A 579 3.35 -43.78 -23.28
CA VAL A 579 3.60 -43.28 -24.64
C VAL A 579 5.03 -42.79 -24.75
N LEU A 580 5.77 -43.35 -25.70
CA LEU A 580 7.16 -42.96 -25.97
C LEU A 580 7.22 -42.35 -27.35
N ILE A 581 7.76 -41.14 -27.46
CA ILE A 581 7.85 -40.40 -28.72
C ILE A 581 9.33 -40.21 -29.05
N GLY A 582 9.82 -40.81 -30.14
CA GLY A 582 11.24 -40.74 -30.51
C GLY A 582 11.50 -40.96 -32.01
N ALA A 583 12.56 -40.36 -32.55
CA ALA A 583 12.87 -40.33 -33.99
C ALA A 583 13.34 -41.66 -34.63
N GLY A 584 13.09 -42.83 -34.03
CA GLY A 584 13.63 -44.13 -34.45
C GLY A 584 12.61 -45.27 -34.37
N ALA A 585 12.56 -46.11 -35.41
CA ALA A 585 11.50 -47.07 -35.70
C ALA A 585 11.14 -48.06 -34.56
N ALA A 586 9.83 -48.32 -34.47
CA ALA A 586 9.19 -49.37 -33.67
C ALA A 586 9.78 -50.77 -33.92
N GLY A 587 10.76 -51.16 -33.11
CA GLY A 587 11.13 -52.56 -32.90
C GLY A 587 10.31 -53.17 -31.76
N PRO A 588 10.10 -54.50 -31.72
CA PRO A 588 9.41 -55.16 -30.62
C PRO A 588 10.19 -54.96 -29.30
N LEU A 589 9.46 -54.77 -28.20
CA LEU A 589 10.03 -54.69 -26.86
C LEU A 589 10.80 -55.98 -26.55
N HIS A 590 12.11 -55.91 -26.38
CA HIS A 590 12.91 -57.09 -26.06
C HIS A 590 12.86 -57.35 -24.55
N VAL A 591 12.29 -58.49 -24.17
CA VAL A 591 12.01 -58.91 -22.79
C VAL A 591 13.08 -59.90 -22.30
N SER A 592 13.72 -59.61 -21.17
CA SER A 592 14.62 -60.54 -20.47
C SER A 592 14.32 -60.59 -18.97
N LEU A 593 14.25 -61.80 -18.41
CA LEU A 593 14.08 -62.05 -16.97
C LEU A 593 15.46 -62.08 -16.27
N THR A 594 15.55 -61.50 -15.07
CA THR A 594 16.84 -61.34 -14.38
C THR A 594 17.11 -62.39 -13.30
N LEU A 595 18.35 -62.89 -13.30
CA LEU A 595 19.09 -63.67 -12.29
C LEU A 595 20.15 -62.73 -11.63
N PRO A 596 20.79 -63.08 -10.48
CA PRO A 596 21.62 -62.13 -9.69
C PRO A 596 22.69 -61.35 -10.48
N GLY A 597 22.91 -60.07 -10.13
CA GLY A 597 23.88 -59.15 -10.75
C GLY A 597 23.54 -57.67 -10.52
N SER A 598 24.20 -56.76 -11.21
CA SER A 598 23.85 -55.32 -11.28
C SER A 598 22.77 -55.04 -12.35
N LEU A 599 22.18 -53.84 -12.34
CA LEU A 599 21.26 -53.40 -13.41
C LEU A 599 21.93 -53.43 -14.79
N GLN A 600 23.20 -53.00 -14.88
CA GLN A 600 23.96 -53.05 -16.13
C GLN A 600 24.13 -54.49 -16.62
N ASP A 601 24.36 -55.47 -15.73
CA ASP A 601 24.45 -56.88 -16.12
C ASP A 601 23.13 -57.41 -16.70
N ALA A 602 21.99 -56.93 -16.19
CA ALA A 602 20.66 -57.29 -16.72
C ALA A 602 20.46 -56.71 -18.12
N LEU A 603 20.85 -55.44 -18.32
CA LEU A 603 20.76 -54.75 -19.60
C LEU A 603 21.71 -55.32 -20.65
N ASP A 604 22.94 -55.66 -20.29
CA ASP A 604 23.91 -56.31 -21.19
C ASP A 604 23.38 -57.65 -21.72
N ARG A 605 22.68 -58.41 -20.88
CA ARG A 605 22.02 -59.66 -21.29
C ARG A 605 20.82 -59.43 -22.20
N ALA A 606 20.01 -58.40 -21.91
CA ALA A 606 18.90 -58.01 -22.78
C ALA A 606 19.40 -57.53 -24.14
N ALA A 607 20.48 -56.74 -24.19
CA ALA A 607 21.16 -56.34 -25.42
C ALA A 607 21.70 -57.55 -26.19
N ALA A 608 22.31 -58.53 -25.50
CA ALA A 608 22.77 -59.77 -26.13
C ALA A 608 21.59 -60.57 -26.74
N ALA A 609 20.46 -60.68 -26.03
CA ALA A 609 19.26 -61.34 -26.55
C ALA A 609 18.60 -60.58 -27.72
N ALA A 610 18.65 -59.25 -27.70
CA ALA A 610 18.14 -58.38 -28.75
C ALA A 610 19.02 -58.41 -30.02
N SER A 611 20.36 -58.41 -29.85
CA SER A 611 21.31 -58.52 -30.97
C SER A 611 21.22 -59.87 -31.70
N ALA A 612 20.89 -60.95 -30.99
CA ALA A 612 20.57 -62.26 -31.60
C ALA A 612 19.29 -62.23 -32.46
N ASN A 613 18.43 -61.22 -32.28
CA ASN A 613 17.16 -61.03 -32.99
C ASN A 613 17.15 -59.80 -33.93
N GLY A 614 18.31 -59.18 -34.19
CA GLY A 614 18.44 -58.10 -35.19
C GLY A 614 18.17 -56.67 -34.71
N ALA A 615 18.43 -56.36 -33.43
CA ALA A 615 18.27 -55.01 -32.88
C ALA A 615 18.99 -53.91 -33.69
N SER A 616 18.32 -52.78 -33.91
CA SER A 616 18.85 -51.58 -34.57
C SER A 616 19.39 -50.56 -33.57
N ALA A 617 20.24 -49.64 -34.03
CA ALA A 617 20.47 -48.37 -33.33
C ALA A 617 19.13 -47.65 -33.11
N ASN A 618 18.96 -46.92 -32.00
CA ASN A 618 17.68 -46.32 -31.57
C ASN A 618 16.57 -47.31 -31.17
N GLY A 619 16.90 -48.50 -30.67
CA GLY A 619 15.92 -49.49 -30.18
C GLY A 619 15.53 -49.31 -28.71
N PHE A 620 14.42 -49.95 -28.31
CA PHE A 620 13.98 -50.05 -26.91
C PHE A 620 14.22 -51.45 -26.34
N GLY A 621 14.73 -51.53 -25.11
CA GLY A 621 14.90 -52.77 -24.36
C GLY A 621 14.19 -52.72 -23.01
N VAL A 622 13.65 -53.83 -22.52
CA VAL A 622 12.99 -53.89 -21.22
C VAL A 622 13.53 -55.05 -20.37
N VAL A 623 13.78 -54.77 -19.08
CA VAL A 623 14.23 -55.78 -18.11
C VAL A 623 13.50 -55.60 -16.78
N VAL A 624 13.32 -56.68 -16.02
CA VAL A 624 12.89 -56.58 -14.62
C VAL A 624 14.12 -56.73 -13.73
N TYR A 625 14.35 -55.80 -12.81
CA TYR A 625 15.46 -55.85 -11.88
C TYR A 625 14.99 -55.38 -10.49
N ALA A 626 15.34 -56.14 -9.45
CA ALA A 626 15.01 -55.81 -8.06
C ALA A 626 13.52 -55.51 -7.76
N GLY A 627 12.59 -56.07 -8.54
CA GLY A 627 11.14 -55.89 -8.36
C GLY A 627 10.51 -54.79 -9.22
N ASP A 628 11.31 -54.09 -10.02
CA ASP A 628 10.86 -53.01 -10.91
C ASP A 628 11.15 -53.32 -12.38
N ALA A 629 10.38 -52.73 -13.29
CA ALA A 629 10.67 -52.77 -14.72
C ALA A 629 11.55 -51.58 -15.11
N TYR A 630 12.55 -51.84 -15.94
CA TYR A 630 13.44 -50.84 -16.52
C TYR A 630 13.32 -50.89 -18.03
N LEU A 631 12.87 -49.79 -18.61
CA LEU A 631 12.85 -49.57 -20.04
C LEU A 631 14.03 -48.67 -20.42
N VAL A 632 14.80 -49.10 -21.41
CA VAL A 632 15.97 -48.36 -21.89
C VAL A 632 15.80 -48.03 -23.35
N HIS A 633 15.88 -46.75 -23.68
CA HIS A 633 15.95 -46.28 -25.05
C HIS A 633 17.42 -46.07 -25.39
N ASN A 634 17.94 -46.89 -26.30
CA ASN A 634 19.30 -46.77 -26.78
C ASN A 634 19.41 -45.51 -27.62
N VAL A 635 20.04 -44.47 -27.09
CA VAL A 635 20.24 -43.19 -27.79
C VAL A 635 21.65 -43.08 -28.37
N ALA A 636 22.47 -44.12 -28.18
CA ALA A 636 23.79 -44.23 -28.75
C ALA A 636 23.74 -44.84 -30.17
N ALA A 637 24.74 -44.51 -31.00
CA ALA A 637 24.95 -45.13 -32.29
C ALA A 637 25.58 -46.55 -32.18
N ASP A 638 25.28 -47.29 -31.12
CA ASP A 638 25.68 -48.69 -30.95
C ASP A 638 24.46 -49.58 -30.66
N THR A 639 24.68 -50.85 -30.31
CA THR A 639 23.61 -51.82 -30.03
C THR A 639 23.55 -52.23 -28.55
N ARG A 640 24.27 -51.53 -27.66
CA ARG A 640 24.35 -51.84 -26.23
C ARG A 640 23.45 -50.89 -25.45
N PHE A 641 22.78 -51.43 -24.44
CA PHE A 641 22.04 -50.63 -23.47
C PHE A 641 22.96 -50.30 -22.29
N THR A 642 23.40 -49.04 -22.17
CA THR A 642 24.33 -48.57 -21.14
C THR A 642 23.67 -47.52 -20.26
N VAL A 643 23.47 -47.81 -18.97
CA VAL A 643 22.74 -46.91 -18.02
C VAL A 643 23.35 -45.50 -17.96
N SER A 644 24.67 -45.41 -18.09
CA SER A 644 25.39 -44.12 -18.04
C SER A 644 25.42 -43.40 -19.38
N VAL A 645 24.76 -43.89 -20.43
CA VAL A 645 24.75 -43.30 -21.78
C VAL A 645 23.33 -43.14 -22.31
N ASP A 646 22.49 -44.13 -22.03
CA ASP A 646 21.13 -44.26 -22.53
C ASP A 646 20.09 -43.68 -21.59
N GLN A 647 18.91 -43.40 -22.13
CA GLN A 647 17.78 -42.95 -21.34
C GLN A 647 17.13 -44.15 -20.66
N VAL A 648 17.02 -44.09 -19.33
CA VAL A 648 16.46 -45.17 -18.50
C VAL A 648 15.17 -44.69 -17.85
N ILE A 649 14.11 -45.47 -18.02
CA ILE A 649 12.81 -45.29 -17.39
C ILE A 649 12.60 -46.46 -16.44
N ARG A 650 12.32 -46.18 -15.17
CA ARG A 650 12.04 -47.17 -14.12
C ARG A 650 10.57 -47.11 -13.77
N LEU A 651 9.84 -48.22 -13.88
CA LEU A 651 8.47 -48.36 -13.40
C LEU A 651 8.48 -49.17 -12.11
N ILE A 652 8.08 -48.55 -10.99
CA ILE A 652 8.12 -49.16 -9.66
C ILE A 652 7.07 -50.27 -9.56
N GLY A 653 7.48 -51.45 -9.07
CA GLY A 653 6.57 -52.57 -8.77
C GLY A 653 6.01 -53.32 -9.99
N VAL A 654 6.34 -52.88 -11.21
CA VAL A 654 5.90 -53.55 -12.45
C VAL A 654 6.83 -54.72 -12.78
N THR A 655 6.30 -55.94 -12.82
CA THR A 655 7.09 -57.14 -13.17
C THR A 655 6.54 -57.95 -14.36
N ASP A 656 5.31 -57.70 -14.81
CA ASP A 656 4.70 -58.37 -15.97
C ASP A 656 5.07 -57.66 -17.28
N LEU A 657 6.16 -58.12 -17.90
CA LEU A 657 6.71 -57.51 -19.11
C LEU A 657 5.79 -57.62 -20.35
N PRO A 658 5.10 -58.74 -20.63
CA PRO A 658 4.06 -58.79 -21.66
C PRO A 658 2.93 -57.78 -21.45
N GLY A 659 2.44 -57.63 -20.21
CA GLY A 659 1.44 -56.62 -19.86
C GLY A 659 1.95 -55.21 -20.14
N LEU A 660 3.18 -54.91 -19.71
CA LEU A 660 3.84 -53.62 -19.97
C LEU A 660 4.01 -53.33 -21.46
N ALA A 661 4.35 -54.34 -22.26
CA ALA A 661 4.44 -54.20 -23.72
C ALA A 661 3.07 -53.86 -24.34
N GLY A 662 1.97 -54.40 -23.81
CA GLY A 662 0.61 -54.05 -24.24
C GLY A 662 0.16 -52.65 -23.81
N ALA A 663 0.65 -52.17 -22.67
CA ALA A 663 0.38 -50.82 -22.14
C ALA A 663 1.27 -49.73 -22.78
N THR A 664 2.32 -50.11 -23.52
CA THR A 664 3.29 -49.18 -24.11
C THR A 664 3.01 -48.97 -25.60
N SER A 665 2.90 -47.71 -26.01
CA SER A 665 2.88 -47.31 -27.43
C SER A 665 4.11 -46.48 -27.79
N ILE A 666 4.78 -46.85 -28.88
CA ILE A 666 5.94 -46.14 -29.42
C ILE A 666 5.50 -45.39 -30.68
N ALA A 667 5.64 -44.07 -30.67
CA ALA A 667 5.36 -43.18 -31.78
C ALA A 667 6.67 -42.56 -32.30
N ALA A 668 6.70 -42.29 -33.61
CA ALA A 668 7.81 -41.66 -34.30
C ALA A 668 7.71 -40.13 -34.30
#